data_AF-A0A5S3WUX5-F1
#
_entry.id   AF-A0A5S3WUX5-F1
#
_cell.length_a   1.000
_cell.length_b   1.000
_cell.length_c   1.000
_cell.angle_alpha   90.00
_cell.angle_beta   90.00
_cell.angle_gamma   90.00
#
_symmetry.space_group_name_H-M   'P 1'
#
loop_
_entity.id
_entity.type
_entity.pdbx_description
1 polymer ?
#
loop_
_entity_poly.entity_id
_entity_poly.type
_entity_poly.pdbx_seq_one_letter_code
_entity_poly.pdbx_strand_id
1 'polypeptide(L)'
;MLFPAHFISRVFHSTKSVEVGPQGISVQRSGDTVLLSWAEQSRPPLLVTDWLGARIECYQQDTVLKLRLRGRSHPQLQHHLERFWINTHKARLLSSVRTIEQLLQHRYLSVRHWAAIRLVIAELAKRWSGWKSQAQMSKVLVQAQCTVSELHSWQEEDLAQFREAFVQAQLSRYEAFFDTVCGHPMTQSQRRACVVQDERQLLLAGAGTGKTSVMVAKAAYLLYSEQAQAEQVLMLAYGKEAADEMQQRLKDSKVAVECATFHSLGLGIIAQVEGHKPKLSALCLNEGARERFIADTLASLCQDPQYQRDLIDLLKNEFSAPQKTQKPDLDSRAAKKLIKQFSEALSFYKQALFLGKAQTLSYEFALWTACFRPVLADYQLYLQKEQCIDFDDMVTRAIDYVRSGQFCSPWHYVLVDEFQDISPLRAMLIKALLAQNDKNALFAVGDDWQAIYRFSGGDLSMTTHFADHFGQATIQQLDMTFRYPQQLLDIASEFVCQNPNQLVKRVNASNVATCPALVARPDGNDALSTTIEAFLSLTAEPCNVLILARNHKFLPSSEVIASLAQRCPRARVTALTFHGAKGKEADFSILLGLHDGSVPAKAHNAAITEALLPEPEPYPDAEERRLFYVALTRARLQTCLLVPEDPSPFIEEVLALIKD
;
A
#
# COMPACT_ATOMS: atom_id res chain seq x y z
N MET A 1 -43.65 36.27 26.81
CA MET A 1 -44.43 37.42 26.31
C MET A 1 -45.67 36.88 25.62
N LEU A 2 -46.86 37.30 26.03
CA LEU A 2 -48.14 36.85 25.47
C LEU A 2 -48.68 37.88 24.49
N PHE A 3 -49.05 37.44 23.28
CA PHE A 3 -49.60 38.29 22.23
C PHE A 3 -50.96 37.73 21.75
N PRO A 4 -51.99 38.57 21.60
CA PRO A 4 -53.22 38.14 20.95
C PRO A 4 -52.98 37.88 19.46
N ALA A 5 -53.58 36.80 18.92
CA ALA A 5 -53.48 36.49 17.49
C ALA A 5 -54.23 37.51 16.62
N HIS A 6 -53.70 37.80 15.44
CA HIS A 6 -54.35 38.66 14.44
C HIS A 6 -55.69 38.05 13.96
N PHE A 7 -56.62 38.89 13.51
CA PHE A 7 -57.95 38.45 13.05
C PHE A 7 -57.87 37.36 11.96
N ILE A 8 -57.00 37.54 10.97
CA ILE A 8 -56.76 36.55 9.90
C ILE A 8 -56.35 35.19 10.48
N SER A 9 -55.45 35.15 11.47
CA SER A 9 -55.02 33.89 12.10
C SER A 9 -56.10 33.25 12.98
N ARG A 10 -57.03 34.04 13.53
CA ARG A 10 -58.22 33.54 14.23
C ARG A 10 -59.22 32.88 13.29
N VAL A 11 -59.45 33.49 12.13
CA VAL A 11 -60.46 33.05 11.15
C VAL A 11 -59.99 31.85 10.34
N PHE A 12 -58.76 31.87 9.83
CA PHE A 12 -58.27 30.84 8.91
C PHE A 12 -57.46 29.72 9.58
N HIS A 13 -56.96 29.95 10.80
CA HIS A 13 -56.06 29.02 11.49
C HIS A 13 -56.43 28.75 12.95
N SER A 14 -57.65 29.14 13.36
CA SER A 14 -58.20 28.93 14.73
C SER A 14 -57.26 29.34 15.86
N THR A 15 -56.33 30.27 15.63
CA THR A 15 -55.28 30.66 16.57
C THR A 15 -55.79 31.75 17.51
N LYS A 16 -55.77 31.52 18.83
CA LYS A 16 -56.27 32.45 19.86
C LYS A 16 -55.19 33.44 20.32
N SER A 17 -54.01 32.92 20.66
CA SER A 17 -52.88 33.67 21.20
C SER A 17 -51.54 33.02 20.80
N VAL A 18 -50.48 33.82 20.87
CA VAL A 18 -49.10 33.40 20.63
C VAL A 18 -48.28 33.81 21.86
N GLU A 19 -47.63 32.84 22.50
CA GLU A 19 -46.76 33.07 23.64
C GLU A 19 -45.30 32.77 23.27
N VAL A 20 -44.42 33.74 23.48
CA VAL A 20 -42.98 33.57 23.31
C VAL A 20 -42.35 33.31 24.67
N GLY A 21 -41.78 32.12 24.87
CA GLY A 21 -41.21 31.69 26.14
C GLY A 21 -39.85 30.99 26.00
N PRO A 22 -39.25 30.52 27.11
CA PRO A 22 -37.92 29.91 27.09
C PRO A 22 -37.81 28.60 26.30
N GLN A 23 -38.92 27.89 26.11
CA GLN A 23 -38.97 26.59 25.42
C GLN A 23 -39.30 26.70 23.92
N GLY A 24 -39.93 27.80 23.50
CA GLY A 24 -40.33 28.00 22.12
C GLY A 24 -41.40 29.09 21.97
N ILE A 25 -42.08 29.04 20.84
CA ILE A 25 -43.27 29.84 20.57
C ILE A 25 -44.49 28.93 20.69
N SER A 26 -45.29 29.11 21.75
CA SER A 26 -46.52 28.36 21.99
C SER A 26 -47.69 29.04 21.25
N VAL A 27 -48.32 28.31 20.34
CA VAL A 27 -49.46 28.77 19.54
C VAL A 27 -50.72 28.10 20.07
N GLN A 28 -51.56 28.85 20.81
CA GLN A 28 -52.82 28.33 21.33
C GLN A 28 -53.89 28.35 20.23
N ARG A 29 -54.44 27.18 19.90
CA ARG A 29 -55.54 27.01 18.93
C ARG A 29 -56.83 26.61 19.65
N SER A 30 -57.96 26.67 18.94
CA SER A 30 -59.26 26.20 19.45
C SER A 30 -59.28 24.67 19.58
N GLY A 31 -58.65 24.15 20.63
CA GLY A 31 -58.66 22.72 21.00
C GLY A 31 -57.29 22.11 21.30
N ASP A 32 -56.18 22.79 20.95
CA ASP A 32 -54.83 22.27 21.16
C ASP A 32 -53.78 23.41 21.25
N THR A 33 -52.59 23.13 21.78
CA THR A 33 -51.45 24.06 21.85
C THR A 33 -50.27 23.47 21.09
N VAL A 34 -49.83 24.16 20.04
CA VAL A 34 -48.66 23.74 19.24
C VAL A 34 -47.43 24.49 19.75
N LEU A 35 -46.38 23.77 20.16
CA LEU A 35 -45.09 24.34 20.54
C LEU A 35 -44.14 24.33 19.35
N LEU A 36 -43.75 25.52 18.88
CA LEU A 36 -42.63 25.67 17.96
C LEU A 36 -41.35 25.78 18.78
N SER A 37 -40.67 24.65 19.01
CA SER A 37 -39.47 24.58 19.84
C SER A 37 -38.30 25.36 19.24
N TRP A 38 -37.51 26.03 20.08
CA TRP A 38 -36.26 26.68 19.64
C TRP A 38 -35.27 25.68 19.03
N ALA A 39 -35.27 24.44 19.49
CA ALA A 39 -34.37 23.39 19.01
C ALA A 39 -34.59 23.03 17.53
N GLU A 40 -35.84 23.13 17.07
CA GLU A 40 -36.26 22.84 15.70
C GLU A 40 -36.07 24.02 14.74
N GLN A 41 -35.82 25.22 15.28
CA GLN A 41 -35.62 26.41 14.46
C GLN A 41 -34.23 26.42 13.82
N SER A 42 -34.16 26.41 12.49
CA SER A 42 -32.89 26.46 11.75
C SER A 42 -32.15 27.78 11.91
N ARG A 43 -32.87 28.88 12.18
CA ARG A 43 -32.32 30.20 12.52
C ARG A 43 -33.24 30.94 13.49
N PRO A 44 -32.78 32.01 14.16
CA PRO A 44 -33.65 32.83 14.99
C PRO A 44 -34.87 33.31 14.22
N PRO A 45 -36.10 33.15 14.77
CA PRO A 45 -37.28 33.68 14.12
C PRO A 45 -37.19 35.19 13.89
N LEU A 46 -37.71 35.64 12.75
CA LEU A 46 -37.63 37.03 12.32
C LEU A 46 -38.95 37.75 12.54
N LEU A 47 -38.90 38.89 13.23
CA LEU A 47 -40.02 39.81 13.34
C LEU A 47 -40.06 40.71 12.10
N VAL A 48 -41.07 40.50 11.26
CA VAL A 48 -41.32 41.29 10.05
C VAL A 48 -42.56 42.15 10.28
N THR A 49 -42.50 43.43 9.91
CA THR A 49 -43.65 44.33 9.94
C THR A 49 -44.08 44.67 8.52
N ASP A 50 -45.35 44.41 8.19
CA ASP A 50 -45.97 44.79 6.92
C ASP A 50 -47.23 45.65 7.16
N TRP A 51 -47.91 46.06 6.09
CA TRP A 51 -49.13 46.89 6.18
C TRP A 51 -50.28 46.22 6.96
N LEU A 52 -50.24 44.89 7.14
CA LEU A 52 -51.19 44.09 7.90
C LEU A 52 -50.73 43.84 9.36
N GLY A 53 -49.64 44.48 9.81
CA GLY A 53 -49.13 44.40 11.18
C GLY A 53 -47.84 43.60 11.33
N ALA A 54 -47.53 43.20 12.58
CA ALA A 54 -46.33 42.42 12.90
C ALA A 54 -46.57 40.91 12.69
N ARG A 55 -45.58 40.22 12.12
CA ARG A 55 -45.56 38.76 11.98
C ARG A 55 -44.23 38.18 12.41
N ILE A 56 -44.25 37.00 13.03
CA ILE A 56 -43.06 36.21 13.31
C ILE A 56 -42.93 35.15 12.22
N GLU A 57 -41.79 35.13 11.55
CA GLU A 57 -41.41 34.06 10.63
C GLU A 57 -40.55 33.03 11.38
N CYS A 58 -41.08 31.83 11.54
CA CYS A 58 -40.40 30.69 12.16
C CYS A 58 -39.89 29.77 11.05
N TYR A 59 -38.69 29.22 11.22
CA TYR A 59 -37.96 28.47 10.19
C TYR A 59 -37.76 27.03 10.66
N GLN A 60 -38.56 26.10 10.18
CA GLN A 60 -38.43 24.67 10.49
C GLN A 60 -38.09 23.91 9.20
N GLN A 61 -36.90 23.31 9.16
CA GLN A 61 -36.39 22.62 7.96
C GLN A 61 -36.50 23.54 6.73
N ASP A 62 -37.24 23.12 5.70
CA ASP A 62 -37.49 23.87 4.45
C ASP A 62 -38.80 24.68 4.46
N THR A 63 -39.47 24.77 5.61
CA THR A 63 -40.75 25.46 5.76
C THR A 63 -40.63 26.74 6.58
N VAL A 64 -41.35 27.77 6.13
CA VAL A 64 -41.45 29.05 6.84
C VAL A 64 -42.88 29.22 7.36
N LEU A 65 -43.05 29.06 8.67
CA LEU A 65 -44.32 29.28 9.36
C LEU A 65 -44.47 30.77 9.70
N LYS A 66 -45.59 31.36 9.30
CA LYS A 66 -45.87 32.80 9.50
C LYS A 66 -46.95 32.98 10.55
N LEU A 67 -46.59 33.54 11.70
CA LEU A 67 -47.51 33.83 12.81
C LEU A 67 -47.80 35.33 12.89
N ARG A 68 -49.04 35.75 12.60
CA ARG A 68 -49.43 37.16 12.69
C ARG A 68 -49.88 37.54 14.11
N LEU A 69 -49.31 38.63 14.61
CA LEU A 69 -49.61 39.21 15.91
C LEU A 69 -50.58 40.38 15.77
N ARG A 70 -51.45 40.60 16.76
CA ARG A 70 -52.35 41.77 16.80
C ARG A 70 -51.66 42.95 17.48
N GLY A 71 -51.51 44.08 16.78
CA GLY A 71 -50.93 45.34 17.28
C GLY A 71 -49.62 45.75 16.60
N ARG A 72 -49.03 46.87 17.04
CA ARG A 72 -47.68 47.33 16.61
C ARG A 72 -46.60 46.46 17.24
N SER A 73 -45.46 46.29 16.55
CA SER A 73 -44.33 45.47 17.01
C SER A 73 -43.81 45.94 18.37
N HIS A 74 -43.53 44.99 19.27
CA HIS A 74 -42.87 45.30 20.54
C HIS A 74 -41.36 45.50 20.28
N PRO A 75 -40.74 46.64 20.67
CA PRO A 75 -39.37 46.99 20.28
C PRO A 75 -38.32 45.92 20.65
N GLN A 76 -38.54 45.22 21.77
CA GLN A 76 -37.61 44.20 22.28
C GLN A 76 -37.93 42.77 21.81
N LEU A 77 -39.02 42.54 21.07
CA LEU A 77 -39.45 41.17 20.73
C LEU A 77 -38.40 40.45 19.88
N GLN A 78 -37.84 41.11 18.86
CA GLN A 78 -36.74 40.56 18.05
C GLN A 78 -35.55 40.15 18.93
N HIS A 79 -35.16 41.00 19.88
CA HIS A 79 -34.08 40.72 20.82
C HIS A 79 -34.36 39.50 21.71
N HIS A 80 -35.61 39.30 22.16
CA HIS A 80 -35.99 38.12 22.94
C HIS A 80 -35.97 36.83 22.11
N LEU A 81 -36.47 36.88 20.86
CA LEU A 81 -36.43 35.75 19.93
C LEU A 81 -34.98 35.29 19.68
N GLU A 82 -34.09 36.24 19.38
CA GLU A 82 -32.65 35.96 19.22
C GLU A 82 -32.05 35.40 20.51
N ARG A 83 -32.29 36.02 21.67
CA ARG A 83 -31.73 35.59 22.94
C ARG A 83 -32.15 34.16 23.32
N PHE A 84 -33.42 33.79 23.13
CA PHE A 84 -33.88 32.43 23.45
C PHE A 84 -33.31 31.38 22.49
N TRP A 85 -33.24 31.70 21.19
CA TRP A 85 -32.61 30.81 20.21
C TRP A 85 -31.11 30.63 20.51
N ILE A 86 -30.38 31.72 20.76
CA ILE A 86 -28.96 31.69 21.13
C ILE A 86 -28.76 30.83 22.38
N ASN A 87 -29.56 31.03 23.43
CA ASN A 87 -29.42 30.28 24.68
C ASN A 87 -29.66 28.77 24.49
N THR A 88 -30.50 28.39 23.53
CA THR A 88 -30.76 27.00 23.18
C THR A 88 -29.57 26.37 22.45
N HIS A 89 -28.94 27.09 21.52
CA HIS A 89 -27.95 26.50 20.60
C HIS A 89 -26.49 26.79 20.95
N LYS A 90 -26.19 27.83 21.73
CA LYS A 90 -24.81 28.29 22.00
C LYS A 90 -23.93 27.23 22.66
N ALA A 91 -24.49 26.39 23.54
CA ALA A 91 -23.71 25.40 24.27
C ALA A 91 -23.08 24.38 23.31
N ARG A 92 -23.85 23.89 22.33
CA ARG A 92 -23.37 22.95 21.30
C ARG A 92 -22.35 23.59 20.37
N LEU A 93 -22.57 24.84 19.94
CA LEU A 93 -21.61 25.56 19.10
C LEU A 93 -20.26 25.68 19.82
N LEU A 94 -20.27 26.22 21.05
CA LEU A 94 -19.06 26.48 21.82
C LEU A 94 -18.31 25.18 22.16
N SER A 95 -19.01 24.13 22.57
CA SER A 95 -18.37 22.84 22.87
C SER A 95 -17.78 22.17 21.62
N SER A 96 -18.48 22.23 20.48
CA SER A 96 -18.00 21.65 19.22
C SER A 96 -16.79 22.40 18.68
N VAL A 97 -16.85 23.75 18.62
CA VAL A 97 -15.73 24.56 18.15
C VAL A 97 -14.51 24.38 19.04
N ARG A 98 -14.68 24.40 20.37
CA ARG A 98 -13.57 24.14 21.30
C ARG A 98 -12.92 22.77 21.05
N THR A 99 -13.74 21.74 20.79
CA THR A 99 -13.24 20.38 20.49
C THR A 99 -12.46 20.37 19.16
N ILE A 100 -12.97 21.05 18.13
CA ILE A 100 -12.31 21.15 16.82
C ILE A 100 -10.99 21.90 16.94
N GLU A 101 -10.96 23.06 17.60
CA GLU A 101 -9.74 23.85 17.80
C GLU A 101 -8.68 23.05 18.57
N GLN A 102 -9.07 22.32 19.62
CA GLN A 102 -8.16 21.42 20.35
C GLN A 102 -7.61 20.30 19.47
N LEU A 103 -8.42 19.73 18.56
CA LEU A 103 -7.96 18.72 17.61
C LEU A 103 -6.97 19.32 16.60
N LEU A 104 -7.28 20.49 16.02
CA LEU A 104 -6.43 21.15 15.02
C LEU A 104 -5.08 21.61 15.62
N GLN A 105 -5.01 21.92 16.91
CA GLN A 105 -3.75 22.30 17.55
C GLN A 105 -2.76 21.14 17.73
N HIS A 106 -3.25 19.90 17.79
CA HIS A 106 -2.44 18.77 18.24
C HIS A 106 -2.46 17.57 17.29
N ARG A 107 -3.31 17.56 16.27
CA ARG A 107 -3.46 16.42 15.38
C ARG A 107 -3.33 16.80 13.92
N TYR A 108 -2.69 15.91 13.17
CA TYR A 108 -2.72 15.94 11.73
C TYR A 108 -4.16 15.76 11.22
N LEU A 109 -4.58 16.63 10.31
CA LEU A 109 -5.92 16.59 9.74
C LEU A 109 -5.99 15.57 8.60
N SER A 110 -5.95 14.29 8.95
CA SER A 110 -6.04 13.16 8.01
C SER A 110 -7.37 13.15 7.25
N VAL A 111 -7.46 12.35 6.18
CA VAL A 111 -8.70 12.16 5.40
C VAL A 111 -9.91 11.91 6.31
N ARG A 112 -9.77 11.00 7.27
CA ARG A 112 -10.84 10.65 8.21
C ARG A 112 -11.17 11.76 9.20
N HIS A 113 -10.16 12.37 9.83
CA HIS A 113 -10.39 13.45 10.80
C HIS A 113 -11.07 14.64 10.12
N TRP A 114 -10.68 14.95 8.89
CA TRP A 114 -11.33 15.98 8.09
C TRP A 114 -12.78 15.64 7.78
N ALA A 115 -13.07 14.41 7.33
CA ALA A 115 -14.44 13.97 7.08
C ALA A 115 -15.34 14.13 8.32
N ALA A 116 -14.84 13.73 9.50
CA ALA A 116 -15.57 13.88 10.76
C ALA A 116 -15.82 15.36 11.13
N ILE A 117 -14.80 16.21 11.01
CA ILE A 117 -14.92 17.65 11.28
C ILE A 117 -15.89 18.30 10.30
N ARG A 118 -15.82 17.98 9.00
CA ARG A 118 -16.73 18.52 7.98
C ARG A 118 -18.19 18.21 8.27
N LEU A 119 -18.52 17.01 8.74
CA LEU A 119 -19.89 16.66 9.10
C LEU A 119 -20.42 17.56 10.24
N VAL A 120 -19.61 17.76 11.28
CA VAL A 120 -19.96 18.65 12.41
C VAL A 120 -20.08 20.10 11.95
N ILE A 121 -19.11 20.59 11.17
CA ILE A 121 -19.09 21.96 10.65
C ILE A 121 -20.26 22.22 9.72
N ALA A 122 -20.61 21.31 8.81
CA ALA A 122 -21.76 21.46 7.93
C ALA A 122 -23.07 21.57 8.72
N GLU A 123 -23.24 20.78 9.78
CA GLU A 123 -24.44 20.85 10.63
C GLU A 123 -24.51 22.13 11.48
N LEU A 124 -23.36 22.63 11.94
CA LEU A 124 -23.30 23.93 12.62
C LEU A 124 -23.53 25.08 11.64
N ALA A 125 -22.97 25.02 10.43
CA ALA A 125 -23.07 26.05 9.41
C ALA A 125 -24.52 26.29 8.99
N LYS A 126 -25.37 25.24 8.89
CA LYS A 126 -26.82 25.41 8.63
C LYS A 126 -27.52 26.41 9.55
N ARG A 127 -27.06 26.48 10.81
CA ARG A 127 -27.65 27.36 11.84
C ARG A 127 -26.91 28.67 12.04
N TRP A 128 -25.58 28.63 11.92
CA TRP A 128 -24.70 29.72 12.34
C TRP A 128 -24.05 30.47 11.17
N SER A 129 -24.02 29.92 9.96
CA SER A 129 -23.52 30.64 8.78
C SER A 129 -24.58 31.63 8.26
N GLY A 130 -24.15 32.83 7.87
CA GLY A 130 -25.02 33.83 7.22
C GLY A 130 -25.97 34.62 8.14
N TRP A 131 -26.08 34.30 9.43
CA TRP A 131 -26.85 35.08 10.39
C TRP A 131 -26.00 36.15 11.08
N LYS A 132 -26.46 37.42 11.08
CA LYS A 132 -25.88 38.52 11.86
C LYS A 132 -26.87 38.94 12.95
N SER A 133 -26.49 38.81 14.21
CA SER A 133 -27.35 39.17 15.35
C SER A 133 -27.55 40.67 15.46
N GLN A 134 -28.75 41.08 15.88
CA GLN A 134 -29.00 42.43 16.38
C GLN A 134 -28.80 42.52 17.90
N ALA A 135 -28.79 41.39 18.61
CA ALA A 135 -28.42 41.29 20.02
C ALA A 135 -26.90 41.37 20.23
N GLN A 136 -26.46 41.93 21.37
CA GLN A 136 -25.06 41.87 21.79
C GLN A 136 -24.66 40.42 22.08
N MET A 137 -23.99 39.77 21.13
CA MET A 137 -23.32 38.49 21.32
C MET A 137 -22.03 38.70 22.13
N SER A 138 -21.65 37.70 22.94
CA SER A 138 -20.33 37.72 23.59
C SER A 138 -19.22 37.51 22.55
N LYS A 139 -18.01 38.04 22.81
CA LYS A 139 -16.85 37.88 21.92
C LYS A 139 -16.56 36.40 21.59
N VAL A 140 -16.70 35.51 22.57
CA VAL A 140 -16.48 34.07 22.41
C VAL A 140 -17.46 33.45 21.43
N LEU A 141 -18.73 33.87 21.45
CA LEU A 141 -19.74 33.34 20.54
C LEU A 141 -19.52 33.82 19.10
N VAL A 142 -19.11 35.08 18.94
CA VAL A 142 -18.74 35.64 17.62
C VAL A 142 -17.55 34.89 17.04
N GLN A 143 -16.50 34.65 17.84
CA GLN A 143 -15.34 33.88 17.40
C GLN A 143 -15.73 32.48 16.94
N ALA A 144 -16.55 31.76 17.72
CA ALA A 144 -16.98 30.42 17.36
C ALA A 144 -17.81 30.39 16.05
N GLN A 145 -18.64 31.40 15.82
CA GLN A 145 -19.37 31.55 14.56
C GLN A 145 -18.43 31.79 13.37
N CYS A 146 -17.41 32.63 13.54
CA CYS A 146 -16.38 32.87 12.54
C CYS A 146 -15.62 31.58 12.20
N THR A 147 -15.15 30.83 13.21
CA THR A 147 -14.47 29.54 13.01
C THR A 147 -15.32 28.56 12.20
N VAL A 148 -16.62 28.45 12.48
CA VAL A 148 -17.52 27.59 11.71
C VAL A 148 -17.65 28.06 10.26
N SER A 149 -17.80 29.36 10.03
CA SER A 149 -17.94 29.92 8.68
C SER A 149 -16.67 29.75 7.86
N GLU A 150 -15.50 29.95 8.48
CA GLU A 150 -14.18 29.75 7.87
C GLU A 150 -13.98 28.27 7.48
N LEU A 151 -14.10 27.35 8.43
CA LEU A 151 -13.93 25.91 8.17
C LEU A 151 -14.95 25.36 7.18
N HIS A 152 -16.17 25.93 7.14
CA HIS A 152 -17.18 25.52 6.17
C HIS A 152 -16.83 25.96 4.74
N SER A 153 -16.07 27.05 4.62
CA SER A 153 -15.62 27.61 3.33
C SER A 153 -14.33 26.99 2.81
N TRP A 154 -13.60 26.23 3.64
CA TRP A 154 -12.34 25.58 3.26
C TRP A 154 -12.49 24.72 2.01
N GLN A 155 -11.59 24.94 1.06
CA GLN A 155 -11.37 24.12 -0.12
C GLN A 155 -10.20 23.16 0.09
N GLU A 156 -9.86 22.38 -0.95
CA GLU A 156 -8.72 21.47 -0.88
C GLU A 156 -7.39 22.20 -0.68
N GLU A 157 -7.22 23.42 -1.22
CA GLU A 157 -6.01 24.21 -1.01
C GLU A 157 -5.83 24.63 0.46
N ASP A 158 -6.90 25.05 1.14
CA ASP A 158 -6.85 25.44 2.55
C ASP A 158 -6.45 24.25 3.43
N LEU A 159 -7.03 23.08 3.15
CA LEU A 159 -6.68 21.83 3.82
C LEU A 159 -5.21 21.46 3.58
N ALA A 160 -4.73 21.61 2.34
CA ALA A 160 -3.33 21.34 2.00
C ALA A 160 -2.38 22.30 2.72
N GLN A 161 -2.71 23.59 2.81
CA GLN A 161 -1.93 24.58 3.56
C GLN A 161 -1.89 24.26 5.05
N PHE A 162 -3.02 23.87 5.64
CA PHE A 162 -3.06 23.45 7.04
C PHE A 162 -2.18 22.22 7.31
N ARG A 163 -2.30 21.20 6.46
CA ARG A 163 -1.46 19.98 6.56
C ARG A 163 0.02 20.30 6.40
N GLU A 164 0.37 21.17 5.46
CA GLU A 164 1.75 21.61 5.26
C GLU A 164 2.29 22.35 6.50
N ALA A 165 1.52 23.29 7.05
CA ALA A 165 1.90 24.01 8.27
C ALA A 165 2.14 23.05 9.45
N PHE A 166 1.26 22.04 9.62
CA PHE A 166 1.46 20.99 10.61
C PHE A 166 2.74 20.21 10.36
N VAL A 167 2.97 19.76 9.12
CA VAL A 167 4.17 19.00 8.74
C VAL A 167 5.43 19.81 9.07
N GLN A 168 5.51 21.08 8.66
CA GLN A 168 6.67 21.93 8.95
C GLN A 168 6.91 22.14 10.45
N ALA A 169 5.83 22.29 11.24
CA ALA A 169 5.93 22.39 12.69
C ALA A 169 6.50 21.09 13.32
N GLN A 170 6.07 19.92 12.85
CA GLN A 170 6.61 18.64 13.32
C GLN A 170 8.06 18.43 12.88
N LEU A 171 8.41 18.76 11.62
CA LEU A 171 9.78 18.67 11.11
C LEU A 171 10.75 19.51 11.95
N SER A 172 10.34 20.73 12.31
CA SER A 172 11.11 21.62 13.17
C SER A 172 11.20 21.08 14.61
N ARG A 173 10.08 20.59 15.15
CA ARG A 173 10.01 20.04 16.52
C ARG A 173 10.89 18.81 16.71
N TYR A 174 10.99 17.95 15.70
CA TYR A 174 11.70 16.67 15.76
C TYR A 174 12.98 16.65 14.93
N GLU A 175 13.56 17.81 14.63
CA GLU A 175 14.77 17.93 13.81
C GLU A 175 15.93 17.09 14.37
N ALA A 176 16.29 17.29 15.64
CA ALA A 176 17.38 16.56 16.29
C ALA A 176 17.15 15.04 16.36
N PHE A 177 15.88 14.62 16.44
CA PHE A 177 15.52 13.21 16.37
C PHE A 177 15.83 12.64 14.98
N PHE A 178 15.41 13.32 13.91
CA PHE A 178 15.65 12.88 12.54
C PHE A 178 17.12 12.96 12.10
N ASP A 179 17.93 13.78 12.77
CA ASP A 179 19.38 13.83 12.55
C ASP A 179 20.11 12.61 13.13
N THR A 180 19.50 11.90 14.09
CA THR A 180 20.19 10.90 14.92
C THR A 180 19.52 9.51 14.96
N VAL A 181 18.26 9.39 14.54
CA VAL A 181 17.48 8.13 14.59
C VAL A 181 18.10 7.03 13.72
N CYS A 182 18.75 7.41 12.62
CA CYS A 182 19.47 6.51 11.72
C CYS A 182 20.97 6.84 11.75
N GLY A 183 21.80 5.98 11.14
CA GLY A 183 23.25 6.19 11.08
C GLY A 183 23.69 7.47 10.36
N HIS A 184 22.80 8.10 9.58
CA HIS A 184 23.02 9.37 8.90
C HIS A 184 21.77 10.26 9.02
N PRO A 185 21.93 11.61 8.98
CA PRO A 185 20.80 12.53 8.97
C PRO A 185 19.85 12.26 7.80
N MET A 186 18.55 12.23 8.10
CA MET A 186 17.53 11.99 7.08
C MET A 186 17.31 13.22 6.19
N THR A 187 16.98 12.99 4.91
CA THR A 187 16.60 14.07 3.98
C THR A 187 15.24 14.66 4.33
N GLN A 188 14.91 15.84 3.79
CA GLN A 188 13.61 16.46 4.04
C GLN A 188 12.44 15.57 3.55
N SER A 189 12.56 14.93 2.39
CA SER A 189 11.54 14.00 1.85
C SER A 189 11.36 12.77 2.75
N GLN A 190 12.46 12.19 3.25
CA GLN A 190 12.43 11.07 4.19
C GLN A 190 11.78 11.46 5.54
N ARG A 191 12.09 12.64 6.09
CA ARG A 191 11.46 13.15 7.32
C ARG A 191 9.97 13.42 7.12
N ARG A 192 9.59 14.01 5.98
CA ARG A 192 8.19 14.27 5.62
C ARG A 192 7.35 12.98 5.60
N ALA A 193 7.90 11.90 5.02
CA ALA A 193 7.26 10.58 5.03
C ALA A 193 7.02 10.03 6.45
N CYS A 194 7.93 10.33 7.38
CA CYS A 194 7.76 9.98 8.78
C CYS A 194 6.63 10.77 9.46
N VAL A 195 6.51 12.07 9.14
CA VAL A 195 5.59 13.00 9.82
C VAL A 195 4.14 12.91 9.34
N VAL A 196 3.88 12.59 8.07
CA VAL A 196 2.51 12.53 7.53
C VAL A 196 1.72 11.37 8.14
N GLN A 197 0.46 11.61 8.52
CA GLN A 197 -0.36 10.69 9.30
C GLN A 197 -1.71 10.37 8.64
N ASP A 198 -1.75 10.35 7.30
CA ASP A 198 -2.92 9.80 6.60
C ASP A 198 -3.04 8.29 6.83
N GLU A 199 -4.27 7.77 6.85
CA GLU A 199 -4.55 6.37 7.20
C GLU A 199 -3.97 5.38 6.18
N ARG A 200 -3.81 5.79 4.92
CA ARG A 200 -3.24 4.98 3.84
C ARG A 200 -2.15 5.80 3.17
N GLN A 201 -0.92 5.28 3.21
CA GLN A 201 0.25 5.96 2.67
C GLN A 201 1.05 4.99 1.81
N LEU A 202 1.44 5.44 0.62
CA LEU A 202 2.39 4.76 -0.24
C LEU A 202 3.60 5.67 -0.46
N LEU A 203 4.76 5.22 -0.02
CA LEU A 203 6.04 5.86 -0.29
C LEU A 203 6.71 5.18 -1.48
N LEU A 204 6.75 5.88 -2.60
CA LEU A 204 7.49 5.46 -3.79
C LEU A 204 8.96 5.82 -3.59
N ALA A 205 9.83 4.85 -3.78
CA ALA A 205 11.23 5.01 -3.45
C ALA A 205 12.12 4.25 -4.43
N GLY A 206 12.97 4.97 -5.15
CA GLY A 206 13.93 4.36 -6.07
C GLY A 206 15.01 3.52 -5.37
N ALA A 207 15.89 2.92 -6.15
CA ALA A 207 17.04 2.19 -5.64
C ALA A 207 17.98 3.15 -4.88
N GLY A 208 18.44 2.74 -3.69
CA GLY A 208 19.40 3.53 -2.90
C GLY A 208 18.85 4.79 -2.23
N THR A 209 17.52 4.99 -2.21
CA THR A 209 16.88 6.17 -1.61
C THR A 209 16.66 6.08 -0.09
N GLY A 210 16.98 4.94 0.53
CA GLY A 210 16.85 4.73 1.97
C GLY A 210 15.47 4.23 2.44
N LYS A 211 14.74 3.46 1.61
CA LYS A 211 13.46 2.79 1.94
C LYS A 211 13.38 2.26 3.37
N THR A 212 14.29 1.34 3.69
CA THR A 212 14.35 0.67 4.99
C THR A 212 14.68 1.63 6.13
N SER A 213 15.48 2.67 5.88
CA SER A 213 15.76 3.72 6.87
C SER A 213 14.50 4.52 7.20
N VAL A 214 13.68 4.85 6.18
CA VAL A 214 12.40 5.53 6.39
C VAL A 214 11.42 4.64 7.15
N MET A 215 11.37 3.34 6.85
CA MET A 215 10.55 2.37 7.60
C MET A 215 10.89 2.36 9.09
N VAL A 216 12.18 2.24 9.42
CA VAL A 216 12.67 2.26 10.81
C VAL A 216 12.40 3.61 11.47
N ALA A 217 12.70 4.71 10.80
CA ALA A 217 12.47 6.05 11.32
C ALA A 217 10.98 6.37 11.50
N LYS A 218 10.10 5.85 10.65
CA LYS A 218 8.64 5.98 10.79
C LYS A 218 8.17 5.29 12.07
N ALA A 219 8.59 4.04 12.27
CA ALA A 219 8.28 3.30 13.49
C ALA A 219 8.82 4.05 14.72
N ALA A 220 10.09 4.42 14.70
CA ALA A 220 10.74 5.19 15.76
C ALA A 220 9.98 6.50 16.07
N TYR A 221 9.57 7.23 15.04
CA TYR A 221 8.83 8.47 15.17
C TYR A 221 7.47 8.26 15.83
N LEU A 222 6.72 7.21 15.45
CA LEU A 222 5.44 6.88 16.07
C LEU A 222 5.57 6.65 17.58
N LEU A 223 6.64 5.96 18.01
CA LEU A 223 6.92 5.71 19.42
C LEU A 223 7.42 6.99 20.13
N TYR A 224 8.40 7.67 19.55
CA TYR A 224 9.05 8.85 20.14
C TYR A 224 8.10 10.04 20.29
N SER A 225 7.14 10.18 19.37
CA SER A 225 6.10 11.22 19.42
C SER A 225 4.82 10.79 20.15
N GLU A 226 4.85 9.64 20.84
CA GLU A 226 3.75 9.10 21.66
C GLU A 226 2.44 8.84 20.86
N GLN A 227 2.56 8.56 19.56
CA GLN A 227 1.42 8.22 18.69
C GLN A 227 1.06 6.74 18.73
N ALA A 228 2.00 5.89 19.14
CA ALA A 228 1.82 4.45 19.25
C ALA A 228 2.70 3.87 20.38
N GLN A 229 2.22 2.83 21.03
CA GLN A 229 3.05 1.92 21.81
C GLN A 229 3.72 0.89 20.88
N ALA A 230 4.80 0.28 21.35
CA ALA A 230 5.57 -0.72 20.62
C ALA A 230 4.69 -1.86 20.05
N GLU A 231 3.79 -2.38 20.87
CA GLU A 231 2.90 -3.51 20.55
C GLU A 231 1.81 -3.14 19.54
N GLN A 232 1.63 -1.83 19.28
CA GLN A 232 0.66 -1.31 18.32
C GLN A 232 1.25 -1.12 16.92
N VAL A 233 2.54 -1.40 16.72
CA VAL A 233 3.22 -1.26 15.43
C VAL A 233 3.68 -2.62 14.95
N LEU A 234 3.33 -2.95 13.70
CA LEU A 234 3.77 -4.16 13.00
C LEU A 234 4.57 -3.76 11.76
N MET A 235 5.78 -4.28 11.63
CA MET A 235 6.61 -4.13 10.45
C MET A 235 6.68 -5.44 9.67
N LEU A 236 6.36 -5.40 8.38
CA LEU A 236 6.31 -6.57 7.51
C LEU A 236 7.36 -6.48 6.40
N ALA A 237 8.14 -7.55 6.30
CA ALA A 237 9.09 -7.79 5.23
C ALA A 237 8.56 -8.81 4.22
N TYR A 238 8.98 -8.67 2.96
CA TYR A 238 8.67 -9.66 1.94
C TYR A 238 9.37 -11.02 2.19
N GLY A 239 10.63 -11.00 2.61
CA GLY A 239 11.47 -12.19 2.78
C GLY A 239 12.25 -12.20 4.09
N LYS A 240 12.83 -13.35 4.43
CA LYS A 240 13.56 -13.54 5.70
C LYS A 240 14.79 -12.64 5.81
N GLU A 241 15.60 -12.54 4.76
CA GLU A 241 16.77 -11.65 4.76
C GLU A 241 16.39 -10.19 5.04
N ALA A 242 15.31 -9.69 4.41
CA ALA A 242 14.82 -8.33 4.62
C ALA A 242 14.27 -8.13 6.05
N ALA A 243 13.60 -9.14 6.62
CA ALA A 243 13.14 -9.10 8.01
C ALA A 243 14.33 -9.05 8.98
N ASP A 244 15.35 -9.88 8.78
CA ASP A 244 16.54 -9.95 9.62
C ASP A 244 17.31 -8.61 9.57
N GLU A 245 17.46 -8.03 8.38
CA GLU A 245 18.07 -6.71 8.19
C GLU A 245 17.29 -5.59 8.89
N MET A 246 15.96 -5.53 8.69
CA MET A 246 15.10 -4.56 9.37
C MET A 246 15.16 -4.71 10.88
N GLN A 247 15.15 -5.94 11.39
CA GLN A 247 15.23 -6.21 12.81
C GLN A 247 16.59 -5.77 13.39
N GLN A 248 17.69 -5.92 12.65
CA GLN A 248 18.97 -5.39 13.06
C GLN A 248 18.96 -3.86 13.12
N ARG A 249 18.43 -3.19 12.09
CA ARG A 249 18.32 -1.72 12.08
C ARG A 249 17.44 -1.17 13.21
N LEU A 250 16.33 -1.84 13.52
CA LEU A 250 15.47 -1.51 14.66
C LEU A 250 16.25 -1.60 15.98
N LYS A 251 17.07 -2.65 16.18
CA LYS A 251 17.94 -2.78 17.36
C LYS A 251 18.97 -1.66 17.44
N ASP A 252 19.63 -1.34 16.33
CA ASP A 252 20.65 -0.29 16.26
C ASP A 252 20.05 1.09 16.61
N SER A 253 18.81 1.35 16.16
CA SER A 253 18.02 2.55 16.49
C SER A 253 17.32 2.47 17.86
N LYS A 254 17.50 1.39 18.62
CA LYS A 254 16.86 1.15 19.95
C LYS A 254 15.32 1.20 19.90
N VAL A 255 14.74 0.74 18.80
CA VAL A 255 13.29 0.68 18.57
C VAL A 255 12.83 -0.77 18.79
N ALA A 256 11.96 -0.99 19.77
CA ALA A 256 11.40 -2.30 20.08
C ALA A 256 10.04 -2.48 19.40
N VAL A 257 10.02 -2.76 18.10
CA VAL A 257 8.79 -3.00 17.31
C VAL A 257 8.82 -4.40 16.72
N GLU A 258 7.65 -5.03 16.60
CA GLU A 258 7.53 -6.33 15.97
C GLU A 258 7.88 -6.25 14.48
N CYS A 259 8.84 -7.07 14.04
CA CYS A 259 9.21 -7.22 12.64
C CYS A 259 9.08 -8.69 12.24
N ALA A 260 8.33 -8.97 11.18
CA ALA A 260 8.04 -10.32 10.73
C ALA A 260 7.93 -10.41 9.20
N THR A 261 8.04 -11.62 8.67
CA THR A 261 7.55 -11.92 7.33
C THR A 261 6.06 -12.26 7.37
N PHE A 262 5.36 -12.18 6.24
CA PHE A 262 3.94 -12.59 6.16
C PHE A 262 3.69 -14.03 6.64
N HIS A 263 4.59 -14.96 6.32
CA HIS A 263 4.49 -16.34 6.79
C HIS A 263 4.69 -16.44 8.31
N SER A 264 5.67 -15.71 8.85
CA SER A 264 5.92 -15.70 10.31
C SER A 264 4.75 -15.07 11.07
N LEU A 265 4.17 -13.99 10.53
CA LEU A 265 2.94 -13.37 11.05
C LEU A 265 1.78 -14.37 11.04
N GLY A 266 1.51 -15.01 9.90
CA GLY A 266 0.41 -15.97 9.78
C GLY A 266 0.56 -17.15 10.75
N LEU A 267 1.79 -17.67 10.87
CA LEU A 267 2.12 -18.71 11.83
C LEU A 267 1.92 -18.28 13.29
N GLY A 268 2.27 -17.03 13.63
CA GLY A 268 2.04 -16.43 14.95
C GLY A 268 0.56 -16.29 15.28
N ILE A 269 -0.24 -15.80 14.33
CA ILE A 269 -1.70 -15.68 14.44
C ILE A 269 -2.33 -17.06 14.70
N ILE A 270 -1.97 -18.07 13.89
CA ILE A 270 -2.50 -19.43 14.06
C ILE A 270 -2.11 -19.99 15.43
N ALA A 271 -0.85 -19.82 15.84
CA ALA A 271 -0.37 -20.31 17.13
C ALA A 271 -1.11 -19.67 18.32
N GLN A 272 -1.44 -18.38 18.23
CA GLN A 272 -2.21 -17.69 19.27
C GLN A 272 -3.65 -18.17 19.34
N VAL A 273 -4.29 -18.45 18.20
CA VAL A 273 -5.69 -18.89 18.15
C VAL A 273 -5.83 -20.37 18.54
N GLU A 274 -4.92 -21.23 18.08
CA GLU A 274 -4.96 -22.68 18.34
C GLU A 274 -4.30 -23.10 19.65
N GLY A 275 -3.48 -22.24 20.24
CA GLY A 275 -2.71 -22.52 21.44
C GLY A 275 -1.42 -23.34 21.22
N HIS A 276 -1.12 -23.72 19.97
CA HIS A 276 0.13 -24.37 19.60
C HIS A 276 0.64 -23.94 18.23
N LYS A 277 1.95 -23.96 18.03
CA LYS A 277 2.53 -23.66 16.72
C LYS A 277 2.30 -24.84 15.76
N PRO A 278 1.62 -24.65 14.60
CA PRO A 278 1.35 -25.73 13.68
C PRO A 278 2.64 -26.24 13.02
N LYS A 279 2.64 -27.53 12.69
CA LYS A 279 3.77 -28.21 12.04
C LYS A 279 3.80 -27.85 10.55
N LEU A 280 4.98 -27.53 10.02
CA LEU A 280 5.17 -27.37 8.58
C LEU A 280 5.33 -28.72 7.88
N SER A 281 4.67 -28.88 6.74
CA SER A 281 4.79 -30.07 5.89
C SER A 281 6.20 -30.27 5.35
N ALA A 282 6.70 -31.49 5.34
CA ALA A 282 7.97 -31.82 4.68
C ALA A 282 7.89 -31.60 3.15
N LEU A 283 6.70 -31.74 2.56
CA LEU A 283 6.47 -31.58 1.12
C LEU A 283 6.58 -30.12 0.67
N CYS A 284 6.27 -29.13 1.53
CA CYS A 284 6.46 -27.73 1.15
C CYS A 284 7.93 -27.28 1.25
N LEU A 285 8.76 -28.00 2.01
CA LEU A 285 10.18 -27.71 2.21
C LEU A 285 11.09 -28.42 1.20
N ASN A 286 10.59 -29.46 0.52
CA ASN A 286 11.39 -30.28 -0.39
C ASN A 286 10.63 -30.56 -1.70
N GLU A 287 11.02 -29.87 -2.76
CA GLU A 287 10.43 -29.99 -4.10
C GLU A 287 10.49 -31.43 -4.62
N GLY A 288 11.63 -32.13 -4.47
CA GLY A 288 11.76 -33.51 -4.92
C GLY A 288 10.87 -34.49 -4.15
N ALA A 289 10.62 -34.26 -2.86
CA ALA A 289 9.66 -35.03 -2.08
C ALA A 289 8.21 -34.77 -2.55
N ARG A 290 7.89 -33.51 -2.87
CA ARG A 290 6.58 -33.10 -3.40
C ARG A 290 6.31 -33.69 -4.78
N GLU A 291 7.29 -33.68 -5.68
CA GLU A 291 7.17 -34.30 -7.00
C GLU A 291 6.95 -35.82 -6.90
N ARG A 292 7.66 -36.50 -5.99
CA ARG A 292 7.42 -37.94 -5.73
C ARG A 292 6.03 -38.19 -5.19
N PHE A 293 5.57 -37.40 -4.22
CA PHE A 293 4.20 -37.48 -3.71
C PHE A 293 3.18 -37.36 -4.86
N ILE A 294 3.36 -36.37 -5.74
CA ILE A 294 2.47 -36.19 -6.90
C ILE A 294 2.53 -37.42 -7.83
N ALA A 295 3.73 -37.95 -8.12
CA ALA A 295 3.88 -39.14 -8.94
C ALA A 295 3.14 -40.36 -8.36
N ASP A 296 3.28 -40.59 -7.06
CA ASP A 296 2.62 -41.69 -6.34
C ASP A 296 1.08 -41.50 -6.33
N THR A 297 0.62 -40.26 -6.12
CA THR A 297 -0.80 -39.91 -6.21
C THR A 297 -1.35 -40.15 -7.61
N LEU A 298 -0.64 -39.73 -8.67
CA LEU A 298 -1.06 -40.00 -10.06
C LEU A 298 -1.15 -41.51 -10.33
N ALA A 299 -0.19 -42.30 -9.83
CA ALA A 299 -0.21 -43.74 -9.97
C ALA A 299 -1.43 -44.39 -9.28
N SER A 300 -1.77 -43.89 -8.08
CA SER A 300 -2.96 -44.31 -7.33
C SER A 300 -4.26 -43.95 -8.06
N LEU A 301 -4.40 -42.70 -8.52
CA LEU A 301 -5.59 -42.21 -9.21
C LEU A 301 -5.83 -42.91 -10.55
N CYS A 302 -4.77 -43.37 -11.23
CA CYS A 302 -4.88 -44.17 -12.46
C CYS A 302 -5.52 -45.56 -12.26
N GLN A 303 -5.86 -45.96 -11.02
CA GLN A 303 -6.71 -47.13 -10.77
C GLN A 303 -8.16 -46.87 -11.22
N ASP A 304 -8.61 -45.62 -11.28
CA ASP A 304 -9.88 -45.24 -11.89
C ASP A 304 -9.72 -45.17 -13.43
N PRO A 305 -10.44 -46.00 -14.21
CA PRO A 305 -10.37 -45.99 -15.67
C PRO A 305 -10.76 -44.65 -16.32
N GLN A 306 -11.57 -43.81 -15.66
CA GLN A 306 -11.89 -42.47 -16.18
C GLN A 306 -10.70 -41.53 -16.02
N TYR A 307 -10.16 -41.41 -14.80
CA TYR A 307 -8.99 -40.57 -14.53
C TYR A 307 -7.78 -40.97 -15.40
N GLN A 308 -7.57 -42.28 -15.57
CA GLN A 308 -6.50 -42.79 -16.42
C GLN A 308 -6.61 -42.30 -17.87
N ARG A 309 -7.83 -42.30 -18.43
CA ARG A 309 -8.08 -41.79 -19.80
C ARG A 309 -7.81 -40.30 -19.89
N ASP A 310 -8.32 -39.53 -18.93
CA ASP A 310 -8.14 -38.07 -18.90
C ASP A 310 -6.66 -37.69 -18.76
N LEU A 311 -5.89 -38.39 -17.92
CA LEU A 311 -4.45 -38.16 -17.77
C LEU A 311 -3.67 -38.50 -19.05
N ILE A 312 -4.01 -39.61 -19.71
CA ILE A 312 -3.39 -39.98 -20.99
C ILE A 312 -3.68 -38.91 -22.04
N ASP A 313 -4.91 -38.42 -22.11
CA ASP A 313 -5.30 -37.39 -23.08
C ASP A 313 -4.64 -36.04 -22.77
N LEU A 314 -4.46 -35.69 -21.49
CA LEU A 314 -3.69 -34.51 -21.08
C LEU A 314 -2.24 -34.61 -21.55
N LEU A 315 -1.58 -35.75 -21.31
CA LEU A 315 -0.19 -35.97 -21.73
C LEU A 315 -0.02 -35.94 -23.25
N LYS A 316 -1.02 -36.39 -24.01
CA LYS A 316 -1.00 -36.28 -25.48
C LYS A 316 -1.14 -34.82 -25.93
N ASN A 317 -2.16 -34.13 -25.43
CA ASN A 317 -2.54 -32.80 -25.91
C ASN A 317 -1.50 -31.74 -25.55
N GLU A 318 -0.99 -31.77 -24.31
CA GLU A 318 -0.08 -30.74 -23.79
C GLU A 318 1.41 -31.08 -23.99
N PHE A 319 1.77 -32.37 -24.11
CA PHE A 319 3.17 -32.80 -24.12
C PHE A 319 3.55 -33.71 -25.29
N SER A 320 2.67 -33.91 -26.27
CA SER A 320 2.92 -34.72 -27.48
C SER A 320 3.42 -36.14 -27.18
N ALA A 321 2.93 -36.76 -26.11
CA ALA A 321 3.34 -38.12 -25.73
C ALA A 321 2.84 -39.19 -26.73
N PRO A 322 3.69 -40.16 -27.17
CA PRO A 322 3.33 -41.16 -28.16
C PRO A 322 2.35 -42.25 -27.64
N GLN A 323 1.41 -42.68 -28.49
CA GLN A 323 0.41 -43.73 -28.23
C GLN A 323 1.00 -45.15 -28.25
N LYS A 324 1.83 -45.54 -27.27
CA LYS A 324 2.37 -46.92 -27.24
C LYS A 324 1.83 -47.82 -26.14
N THR A 325 1.15 -47.30 -25.12
CA THR A 325 0.75 -48.08 -23.94
C THR A 325 -0.69 -47.82 -23.48
N GLN A 326 -1.36 -48.86 -22.99
CA GLN A 326 -2.69 -48.77 -22.34
C GLN A 326 -2.63 -48.13 -20.94
N LYS A 327 -1.42 -48.01 -20.35
CA LYS A 327 -1.18 -47.33 -19.08
C LYS A 327 -0.26 -46.13 -19.27
N PRO A 328 -0.46 -45.02 -18.55
CA PRO A 328 0.46 -43.89 -18.60
C PRO A 328 1.81 -44.29 -18.01
N ASP A 329 2.88 -44.02 -18.74
CA ASP A 329 4.26 -44.16 -18.25
C ASP A 329 4.63 -42.89 -17.46
N LEU A 330 4.56 -42.99 -16.13
CA LEU A 330 4.87 -41.88 -15.23
C LEU A 330 6.37 -41.54 -15.16
N ASP A 331 7.24 -42.44 -15.66
CA ASP A 331 8.67 -42.18 -15.77
C ASP A 331 9.05 -41.47 -17.08
N SER A 332 8.10 -41.36 -18.00
CA SER A 332 8.27 -40.67 -19.28
C SER A 332 8.64 -39.20 -19.10
N ARG A 333 9.33 -38.63 -20.10
CA ARG A 333 9.70 -37.21 -20.11
C ARG A 333 8.48 -36.29 -20.02
N ALA A 334 7.37 -36.66 -20.65
CA ALA A 334 6.12 -35.92 -20.61
C ALA A 334 5.51 -35.91 -19.20
N ALA A 335 5.42 -37.08 -18.57
CA ALA A 335 4.89 -37.21 -17.21
C ALA A 335 5.75 -36.45 -16.19
N LYS A 336 7.08 -36.52 -16.28
CA LYS A 336 7.98 -35.74 -15.40
C LYS A 336 7.78 -34.24 -15.54
N LYS A 337 7.54 -33.74 -16.76
CA LYS A 337 7.19 -32.32 -16.98
C LYS A 337 5.84 -31.97 -16.37
N LEU A 338 4.83 -32.82 -16.51
CA LEU A 338 3.51 -32.62 -15.91
C LEU A 338 3.58 -32.64 -14.37
N ILE A 339 4.31 -33.59 -13.77
CA ILE A 339 4.52 -33.68 -12.32
C ILE A 339 5.16 -32.40 -11.79
N LYS A 340 6.20 -31.91 -12.47
CA LYS A 340 6.82 -30.63 -12.14
C LYS A 340 5.83 -29.47 -12.26
N GLN A 341 5.07 -29.41 -13.34
CA GLN A 341 4.02 -28.38 -13.52
C GLN A 341 2.97 -28.43 -12.42
N PHE A 342 2.52 -29.62 -12.01
CA PHE A 342 1.58 -29.81 -10.90
C PHE A 342 2.21 -29.36 -9.57
N SER A 343 3.48 -29.70 -9.33
CA SER A 343 4.26 -29.28 -8.17
C SER A 343 4.34 -27.77 -8.03
N GLU A 344 4.58 -27.06 -9.13
CA GLU A 344 4.63 -25.59 -9.21
C GLU A 344 3.22 -24.96 -9.08
N ALA A 345 2.19 -25.61 -9.64
CA ALA A 345 0.83 -25.10 -9.63
C ALA A 345 0.10 -25.25 -8.29
N LEU A 346 0.54 -26.14 -7.39
CA LEU A 346 -0.08 -26.36 -6.08
C LEU A 346 -0.34 -25.06 -5.32
N SER A 347 0.67 -24.21 -5.19
CA SER A 347 0.54 -22.96 -4.45
C SER A 347 -0.40 -21.98 -5.14
N PHE A 348 -0.16 -21.66 -6.41
CA PHE A 348 -0.98 -20.69 -7.15
C PHE A 348 -2.43 -21.13 -7.30
N TYR A 349 -2.69 -22.43 -7.50
CA TYR A 349 -4.05 -22.93 -7.60
C TYR A 349 -4.78 -22.90 -6.25
N LYS A 350 -4.10 -23.18 -5.13
CA LYS A 350 -4.66 -22.96 -3.78
C LYS A 350 -5.02 -21.49 -3.56
N GLN A 351 -4.15 -20.57 -3.96
CA GLN A 351 -4.42 -19.13 -3.88
C GLN A 351 -5.61 -18.75 -4.76
N ALA A 352 -5.67 -19.24 -6.00
CA ALA A 352 -6.78 -19.00 -6.92
C ALA A 352 -8.12 -19.52 -6.39
N LEU A 353 -8.13 -20.69 -5.74
CA LEU A 353 -9.31 -21.22 -5.05
C LEU A 353 -9.78 -20.28 -3.94
N PHE A 354 -8.87 -19.84 -3.07
CA PHE A 354 -9.17 -18.93 -1.97
C PHE A 354 -9.68 -17.56 -2.47
N LEU A 355 -9.15 -17.10 -3.59
CA LEU A 355 -9.55 -15.85 -4.26
C LEU A 355 -10.83 -15.99 -5.11
N GLY A 356 -11.44 -17.18 -5.20
CA GLY A 356 -12.64 -17.42 -6.00
C GLY A 356 -12.42 -17.45 -7.52
N LYS A 357 -11.18 -17.58 -7.99
CA LYS A 357 -10.82 -17.63 -9.43
C LYS A 357 -10.87 -19.02 -10.07
N ALA A 358 -11.17 -20.06 -9.29
CA ALA A 358 -11.09 -21.44 -9.76
C ALA A 358 -12.13 -21.85 -10.81
N GLN A 359 -13.28 -21.16 -10.88
CA GLN A 359 -14.30 -21.45 -11.90
C GLN A 359 -13.82 -21.10 -13.29
N THR A 360 -13.22 -19.91 -13.45
CA THR A 360 -12.62 -19.44 -14.71
C THR A 360 -11.54 -20.41 -15.20
N LEU A 361 -10.62 -20.80 -14.32
CA LEU A 361 -9.55 -21.75 -14.64
C LEU A 361 -10.09 -23.11 -15.10
N SER A 362 -11.17 -23.60 -14.47
CA SER A 362 -11.76 -24.88 -14.87
C SER A 362 -12.57 -24.84 -16.15
N TYR A 363 -13.04 -23.66 -16.56
CA TYR A 363 -13.64 -23.48 -17.87
C TYR A 363 -12.56 -23.48 -18.97
N GLU A 364 -11.50 -22.70 -18.80
CA GLU A 364 -10.44 -22.53 -19.80
C GLU A 364 -9.52 -23.77 -19.91
N PHE A 365 -9.23 -24.43 -18.78
CA PHE A 365 -8.29 -25.55 -18.69
C PHE A 365 -8.98 -26.80 -18.12
N ALA A 366 -10.12 -27.17 -18.68
CA ALA A 366 -10.99 -28.23 -18.16
C ALA A 366 -10.27 -29.57 -17.94
N LEU A 367 -9.57 -30.09 -18.95
CA LEU A 367 -8.88 -31.38 -18.87
C LEU A 367 -7.72 -31.36 -17.85
N TRP A 368 -6.93 -30.28 -17.86
CA TRP A 368 -5.84 -30.10 -16.91
C TRP A 368 -6.37 -30.03 -15.47
N THR A 369 -7.40 -29.22 -15.23
CA THR A 369 -8.00 -29.07 -13.89
C THR A 369 -8.72 -30.33 -13.43
N ALA A 370 -9.32 -31.11 -14.33
CA ALA A 370 -9.89 -32.42 -14.02
C ALA A 370 -8.83 -33.41 -13.51
N CYS A 371 -7.63 -33.39 -14.09
CA CYS A 371 -6.52 -34.23 -13.61
C CYS A 371 -5.87 -33.68 -12.33
N PHE A 372 -5.77 -32.36 -12.21
CA PHE A 372 -5.06 -31.70 -11.11
C PHE A 372 -5.86 -31.65 -9.80
N ARG A 373 -7.17 -31.40 -9.85
CA ARG A 373 -8.01 -31.26 -8.64
C ARG A 373 -7.97 -32.49 -7.72
N PRO A 374 -8.01 -33.75 -8.22
CA PRO A 374 -7.81 -34.93 -7.37
C PRO A 374 -6.43 -34.98 -6.70
N VAL A 375 -5.37 -34.57 -7.40
CA VAL A 375 -4.01 -34.48 -6.83
C VAL A 375 -3.98 -33.45 -5.69
N LEU A 376 -4.60 -32.29 -5.89
CA LEU A 376 -4.74 -31.28 -4.85
C LEU A 376 -5.56 -31.78 -3.65
N ALA A 377 -6.64 -32.54 -3.89
CA ALA A 377 -7.45 -33.12 -2.82
C ALA A 377 -6.65 -34.12 -1.98
N ASP A 378 -5.87 -34.99 -2.61
CA ASP A 378 -4.97 -35.92 -1.90
C ASP A 378 -3.86 -35.18 -1.14
N TYR A 379 -3.31 -34.11 -1.71
CA TYR A 379 -2.35 -33.25 -1.02
C TYR A 379 -2.96 -32.58 0.22
N GLN A 380 -4.19 -32.05 0.14
CA GLN A 380 -4.90 -31.48 1.28
C GLN A 380 -5.23 -32.55 2.34
N LEU A 381 -5.61 -33.76 1.92
CA LEU A 381 -5.85 -34.88 2.81
C LEU A 381 -4.56 -35.32 3.53
N TYR A 382 -3.42 -35.32 2.85
CA TYR A 382 -2.11 -35.55 3.45
C TYR A 382 -1.82 -34.52 4.55
N LEU A 383 -1.99 -33.22 4.25
CA LEU A 383 -1.77 -32.15 5.23
C LEU A 383 -2.64 -32.34 6.47
N GLN A 384 -3.93 -32.68 6.28
CA GLN A 384 -4.86 -32.94 7.37
C GLN A 384 -4.46 -34.17 8.21
N LYS A 385 -4.11 -35.30 7.57
CA LYS A 385 -3.71 -36.53 8.26
C LYS A 385 -2.43 -36.37 9.07
N GLU A 386 -1.45 -35.66 8.51
CA GLU A 386 -0.17 -35.37 9.17
C GLU A 386 -0.24 -34.20 10.16
N GLN A 387 -1.43 -33.59 10.33
CA GLN A 387 -1.67 -32.41 11.17
C GLN A 387 -0.64 -31.30 10.92
N CYS A 388 -0.37 -31.06 9.63
CA CYS A 388 0.60 -30.08 9.18
C CYS A 388 -0.02 -29.11 8.18
N ILE A 389 0.67 -28.01 7.96
CA ILE A 389 0.25 -26.94 7.04
C ILE A 389 1.37 -26.63 6.05
N ASP A 390 1.02 -26.00 4.94
CA ASP A 390 2.00 -25.39 4.03
C ASP A 390 2.04 -23.86 4.14
N PHE A 391 2.83 -23.23 3.27
CA PHE A 391 3.04 -21.77 3.29
C PHE A 391 1.77 -20.99 2.95
N ASP A 392 0.93 -21.49 2.04
CA ASP A 392 -0.33 -20.83 1.69
C ASP A 392 -1.33 -20.92 2.85
N ASP A 393 -1.39 -22.08 3.51
CA ASP A 393 -2.22 -22.29 4.70
C ASP A 393 -1.86 -21.35 5.85
N MET A 394 -0.58 -20.98 6.00
CA MET A 394 -0.19 -19.98 7.01
C MET A 394 -0.91 -18.66 6.81
N VAL A 395 -1.09 -18.24 5.56
CA VAL A 395 -1.65 -16.94 5.22
C VAL A 395 -3.18 -17.01 5.14
N THR A 396 -3.74 -18.03 4.47
CA THR A 396 -5.21 -18.18 4.33
C THR A 396 -5.89 -18.38 5.67
N ARG A 397 -5.36 -19.25 6.54
CA ARG A 397 -5.94 -19.49 7.87
C ARG A 397 -5.83 -18.26 8.77
N ALA A 398 -4.72 -17.52 8.69
CA ALA A 398 -4.58 -16.27 9.40
C ALA A 398 -5.60 -15.22 8.93
N ILE A 399 -5.84 -15.11 7.62
CA ILE A 399 -6.90 -14.25 7.07
C ILE A 399 -8.26 -14.64 7.66
N ASP A 400 -8.58 -15.93 7.68
CA ASP A 400 -9.86 -16.42 8.21
C ASP A 400 -10.01 -16.11 9.70
N TYR A 401 -8.97 -16.32 10.52
CA TYR A 401 -9.00 -15.99 11.95
C TYR A 401 -9.13 -14.49 12.24
N VAL A 402 -8.49 -13.65 11.44
CA VAL A 402 -8.61 -12.20 11.56
C VAL A 402 -10.03 -11.75 11.16
N ARG A 403 -10.59 -12.30 10.08
CA ARG A 403 -11.93 -11.96 9.59
C ARG A 403 -13.06 -12.45 10.49
N SER A 404 -12.90 -13.64 11.07
CA SER A 404 -13.88 -14.20 12.00
C SER A 404 -13.85 -13.54 13.38
N GLY A 405 -12.82 -12.74 13.68
CA GLY A 405 -12.61 -12.12 14.98
C GLY A 405 -12.02 -13.07 16.03
N GLN A 406 -11.61 -14.29 15.65
CA GLN A 406 -10.93 -15.23 16.55
C GLN A 406 -9.52 -14.73 16.92
N PHE A 407 -8.89 -13.96 16.05
CA PHE A 407 -7.68 -13.21 16.35
C PHE A 407 -8.00 -11.70 16.42
N CYS A 408 -7.70 -11.06 17.56
CA CYS A 408 -7.80 -9.62 17.72
C CYS A 408 -6.43 -8.98 17.52
N SER A 409 -6.27 -8.19 16.45
CA SER A 409 -5.03 -7.47 16.14
C SER A 409 -4.73 -6.41 17.21
N PRO A 410 -3.55 -6.47 17.87
CA PRO A 410 -3.09 -5.38 18.72
C PRO A 410 -2.58 -4.19 17.90
N TRP A 411 -2.29 -4.40 16.62
CA TRP A 411 -1.62 -3.43 15.77
C TRP A 411 -2.58 -2.36 15.25
N HIS A 412 -2.16 -1.10 15.40
CA HIS A 412 -2.78 0.08 14.82
C HIS A 412 -2.00 0.63 13.61
N TYR A 413 -0.71 0.32 13.50
CA TYR A 413 0.13 0.75 12.39
C TYR A 413 0.76 -0.47 11.74
N VAL A 414 0.41 -0.73 10.49
CA VAL A 414 1.02 -1.78 9.67
C VAL A 414 1.95 -1.12 8.66
N LEU A 415 3.25 -1.36 8.81
CA LEU A 415 4.30 -0.85 7.94
C LEU A 415 4.77 -2.00 7.06
N VAL A 416 4.79 -1.82 5.74
CA VAL A 416 5.13 -2.90 4.79
C VAL A 416 6.23 -2.44 3.83
N ASP A 417 7.34 -3.17 3.81
CA ASP A 417 8.44 -2.95 2.86
C ASP A 417 8.25 -3.77 1.58
N GLU A 418 8.94 -3.37 0.50
CA GLU A 418 8.92 -4.03 -0.81
C GLU A 418 7.49 -4.32 -1.32
N PHE A 419 6.61 -3.33 -1.19
CA PHE A 419 5.18 -3.46 -1.49
C PHE A 419 4.89 -3.83 -2.95
N GLN A 420 5.82 -3.55 -3.87
CA GLN A 420 5.68 -3.92 -5.29
C GLN A 420 5.71 -5.43 -5.54
N ASP A 421 6.20 -6.21 -4.59
CA ASP A 421 6.29 -7.66 -4.73
C ASP A 421 5.14 -8.39 -4.01
N ILE A 422 4.19 -7.65 -3.40
CA ILE A 422 3.12 -8.26 -2.62
C ILE A 422 2.14 -9.06 -3.51
N SER A 423 1.76 -10.26 -3.06
CA SER A 423 0.73 -11.05 -3.72
C SER A 423 -0.69 -10.63 -3.27
N PRO A 424 -1.74 -10.90 -4.07
CA PRO A 424 -3.11 -10.60 -3.69
C PRO A 424 -3.52 -11.22 -2.35
N LEU A 425 -3.03 -12.44 -2.05
CA LEU A 425 -3.31 -13.11 -0.79
C LEU A 425 -2.69 -12.37 0.41
N ARG A 426 -1.44 -11.92 0.29
CA ARG A 426 -0.78 -11.12 1.34
C ARG A 426 -1.46 -9.76 1.53
N ALA A 427 -1.88 -9.13 0.44
CA ALA A 427 -2.68 -7.90 0.47
C ALA A 427 -4.02 -8.12 1.19
N MET A 428 -4.68 -9.27 1.02
CA MET A 428 -5.89 -9.62 1.76
C MET A 428 -5.67 -9.73 3.27
N LEU A 429 -4.53 -10.28 3.72
CA LEU A 429 -4.19 -10.32 5.14
C LEU A 429 -4.04 -8.91 5.72
N ILE A 430 -3.35 -8.00 5.01
CA ILE A 430 -3.27 -6.59 5.40
C ILE A 430 -4.67 -5.98 5.51
N LYS A 431 -5.52 -6.16 4.48
CA LYS A 431 -6.89 -5.61 4.48
C LYS A 431 -7.70 -6.15 5.66
N ALA A 432 -7.57 -7.44 5.98
CA ALA A 432 -8.26 -8.04 7.13
C ALA A 432 -7.82 -7.39 8.45
N LEU A 433 -6.51 -7.18 8.65
CA LEU A 433 -5.98 -6.51 9.85
C LEU A 433 -6.45 -5.05 9.96
N LEU A 434 -6.45 -4.33 8.84
CA LEU A 434 -6.90 -2.94 8.79
C LEU A 434 -8.41 -2.80 9.05
N ALA A 435 -9.22 -3.78 8.62
CA ALA A 435 -10.68 -3.74 8.76
C ALA A 435 -11.18 -3.97 10.19
N GLN A 436 -10.35 -4.49 11.10
CA GLN A 436 -10.76 -4.70 12.49
C GLN A 436 -10.97 -3.39 13.27
N ASN A 437 -10.35 -2.29 12.84
CA ASN A 437 -10.52 -0.99 13.48
C ASN A 437 -10.23 0.14 12.49
N ASP A 438 -11.18 1.08 12.35
CA ASP A 438 -11.06 2.25 11.46
C ASP A 438 -9.92 3.21 11.85
N LYS A 439 -9.26 3.01 12.99
CA LYS A 439 -8.04 3.72 13.40
C LYS A 439 -6.76 3.09 12.86
N ASN A 440 -6.82 1.89 12.29
CA ASN A 440 -5.64 1.20 11.80
C ASN A 440 -5.14 1.87 10.52
N ALA A 441 -3.83 2.11 10.44
CA ALA A 441 -3.15 2.78 9.35
C ALA A 441 -2.18 1.84 8.62
N LEU A 442 -2.01 2.08 7.31
CA LEU A 442 -1.07 1.39 6.44
C LEU A 442 -0.03 2.37 5.92
N PHE A 443 1.24 2.05 6.12
CA PHE A 443 2.36 2.72 5.50
C PHE A 443 3.14 1.71 4.66
N ALA A 444 2.95 1.77 3.35
CA ALA A 444 3.60 0.90 2.39
C ALA A 444 4.78 1.62 1.73
N VAL A 445 5.89 0.92 1.53
CA VAL A 445 7.06 1.41 0.79
C VAL A 445 7.29 0.49 -0.39
N GLY A 446 7.45 1.05 -1.59
CA GLY A 446 7.63 0.26 -2.80
C GLY A 446 8.44 0.95 -3.90
N ASP A 447 8.99 0.14 -4.80
CA ASP A 447 9.69 0.56 -6.01
C ASP A 447 9.20 -0.25 -7.20
N ASP A 448 8.24 0.28 -7.96
CA ASP A 448 7.71 -0.37 -9.16
C ASP A 448 8.81 -0.70 -10.18
N TRP A 449 9.91 0.07 -10.23
CA TRP A 449 11.04 -0.20 -11.13
C TRP A 449 11.81 -1.49 -10.76
N GLN A 450 11.59 -2.03 -9.56
CA GLN A 450 12.24 -3.26 -9.07
C GLN A 450 11.26 -4.44 -8.89
N ALA A 451 10.04 -4.35 -9.41
CA ALA A 451 9.06 -5.44 -9.35
C ALA A 451 9.43 -6.58 -10.32
N ILE A 452 10.05 -7.63 -9.81
CA ILE A 452 10.62 -8.74 -10.60
C ILE A 452 10.25 -10.11 -10.04
N TYR A 453 9.19 -10.18 -9.25
CA TYR A 453 8.78 -11.40 -8.54
C TYR A 453 7.37 -11.86 -8.95
N ARG A 454 6.93 -11.54 -10.18
CA ARG A 454 5.63 -11.99 -10.70
C ARG A 454 5.55 -13.50 -10.76
N PHE A 455 6.64 -14.16 -11.15
CA PHE A 455 6.74 -15.63 -11.16
C PHE A 455 6.52 -16.28 -9.78
N SER A 456 6.57 -15.51 -8.69
CA SER A 456 6.25 -15.94 -7.33
C SER A 456 4.89 -15.45 -6.81
N GLY A 457 4.08 -14.84 -7.70
CA GLY A 457 2.74 -14.33 -7.40
C GLY A 457 2.68 -12.85 -7.01
N GLY A 458 3.79 -12.11 -7.11
CA GLY A 458 3.80 -10.67 -6.89
C GLY A 458 2.97 -9.94 -7.94
N ASP A 459 2.07 -9.07 -7.50
CA ASP A 459 1.16 -8.33 -8.37
C ASP A 459 1.48 -6.82 -8.29
N LEU A 460 2.10 -6.30 -9.35
CA LEU A 460 2.52 -4.90 -9.43
C LEU A 460 1.36 -3.92 -9.28
N SER A 461 0.14 -4.33 -9.66
CA SER A 461 -1.07 -3.49 -9.53
C SER A 461 -1.36 -3.13 -8.06
N MET A 462 -0.91 -3.95 -7.10
CA MET A 462 -1.02 -3.64 -5.68
C MET A 462 -0.31 -2.33 -5.31
N THR A 463 0.76 -1.98 -6.04
CA THR A 463 1.50 -0.72 -5.88
C THR A 463 1.04 0.35 -6.84
N THR A 464 0.92 0.06 -8.14
CA THR A 464 0.58 1.09 -9.14
C THR A 464 -0.87 1.56 -9.02
N HIS A 465 -1.80 0.68 -8.61
CA HIS A 465 -3.21 0.98 -8.37
C HIS A 465 -3.55 0.92 -6.86
N PHE A 466 -2.63 1.38 -6.01
CA PHE A 466 -2.76 1.28 -4.55
C PHE A 466 -4.09 1.83 -4.00
N ALA A 467 -4.56 2.95 -4.54
CA ALA A 467 -5.81 3.57 -4.10
C ALA A 467 -7.05 2.71 -4.39
N ASP A 468 -7.05 1.96 -5.50
CA ASP A 468 -8.14 1.04 -5.86
C ASP A 468 -8.20 -0.15 -4.90
N HIS A 469 -7.05 -0.56 -4.37
CA HIS A 469 -6.96 -1.69 -3.46
C HIS A 469 -7.17 -1.32 -1.99
N PHE A 470 -6.67 -0.16 -1.54
CA PHE A 470 -6.61 0.21 -0.12
C PHE A 470 -7.42 1.46 0.25
N GLY A 471 -8.07 2.11 -0.72
CA GLY A 471 -8.83 3.35 -0.56
C GLY A 471 -7.98 4.60 -0.75
N GLN A 472 -8.58 5.77 -0.55
CA GLN A 472 -7.90 7.06 -0.70
C GLN A 472 -6.59 7.10 0.09
N ALA A 473 -5.48 7.37 -0.60
CA ALA A 473 -4.14 7.29 -0.04
C ALA A 473 -3.29 8.51 -0.39
N THR A 474 -2.37 8.85 0.51
CA THR A 474 -1.33 9.85 0.26
C THR A 474 -0.11 9.17 -0.35
N ILE A 475 0.20 9.51 -1.60
CA ILE A 475 1.39 9.02 -2.29
C ILE A 475 2.52 10.04 -2.12
N GLN A 476 3.67 9.58 -1.66
CA GLN A 476 4.88 10.38 -1.52
C GLN A 476 6.03 9.76 -2.29
N GLN A 477 7.05 10.55 -2.61
CA GLN A 477 8.23 10.08 -3.33
C GLN A 477 9.51 10.48 -2.57
N LEU A 478 10.48 9.57 -2.52
CA LEU A 478 11.85 9.92 -2.14
C LEU A 478 12.59 10.48 -3.36
N ASP A 479 13.28 11.59 -3.16
CA ASP A 479 13.86 12.43 -4.21
C ASP A 479 15.39 12.37 -4.29
N MET A 480 16.05 11.63 -3.40
CA MET A 480 17.50 11.51 -3.40
C MET A 480 17.97 10.05 -3.23
N THR A 481 18.88 9.61 -4.11
CA THR A 481 19.59 8.34 -4.00
C THR A 481 21.04 8.54 -3.54
N PHE A 482 21.50 7.61 -2.70
CA PHE A 482 22.86 7.59 -2.16
C PHE A 482 23.71 6.45 -2.72
N ARG A 483 23.15 5.66 -3.64
CA ARG A 483 23.82 4.45 -4.14
C ARG A 483 24.78 4.75 -5.27
N TYR A 484 24.31 5.40 -6.33
CA TYR A 484 25.04 5.52 -7.59
C TYR A 484 24.97 6.94 -8.18
N PRO A 485 25.90 7.29 -9.09
CA PRO A 485 26.01 8.64 -9.63
C PRO A 485 24.84 9.04 -10.54
N GLN A 486 24.63 10.35 -10.69
CA GLN A 486 23.54 10.90 -11.50
C GLN A 486 23.49 10.34 -12.93
N GLN A 487 24.64 10.18 -13.59
CA GLN A 487 24.69 9.63 -14.95
C GLN A 487 24.07 8.22 -15.04
N LEU A 488 24.35 7.33 -14.08
CA LEU A 488 23.77 5.98 -14.07
C LEU A 488 22.28 6.02 -13.73
N LEU A 489 21.86 6.94 -12.86
CA LEU A 489 20.45 7.17 -12.55
C LEU A 489 19.68 7.60 -13.80
N ASP A 490 20.19 8.58 -14.54
CA ASP A 490 19.55 9.12 -15.74
C ASP A 490 19.38 8.03 -16.80
N ILE A 491 20.46 7.31 -17.14
CA ILE A 491 20.43 6.23 -18.13
C ILE A 491 19.46 5.10 -17.70
N ALA A 492 19.57 4.62 -16.46
CA ALA A 492 18.75 3.50 -16.00
C ALA A 492 17.27 3.88 -15.87
N SER A 493 16.97 5.10 -15.41
CA SER A 493 15.60 5.59 -15.30
C SER A 493 14.97 5.85 -16.66
N GLU A 494 15.69 6.46 -17.61
CA GLU A 494 15.22 6.65 -18.98
C GLU A 494 14.97 5.31 -19.69
N PHE A 495 15.83 4.31 -19.47
CA PHE A 495 15.63 2.96 -19.99
C PHE A 495 14.38 2.27 -19.42
N VAL A 496 14.19 2.27 -18.09
CA VAL A 496 13.04 1.57 -17.49
C VAL A 496 11.72 2.28 -17.77
N CYS A 497 11.73 3.62 -17.86
CA CYS A 497 10.57 4.46 -18.15
C CYS A 497 10.19 4.51 -19.64
N GLN A 498 10.90 3.81 -20.53
CA GLN A 498 10.37 3.52 -21.88
C GLN A 498 9.04 2.77 -21.81
N ASN A 499 8.79 2.03 -20.72
CA ASN A 499 7.44 1.55 -20.38
C ASN A 499 6.64 2.71 -19.76
N PRO A 500 5.61 3.25 -20.44
CA PRO A 500 4.84 4.41 -19.97
C PRO A 500 3.97 4.10 -18.74
N ASN A 501 3.81 2.83 -18.37
CA ASN A 501 3.06 2.42 -17.18
C ASN A 501 3.89 2.49 -15.88
N GLN A 502 5.21 2.74 -15.97
CA GLN A 502 6.04 2.94 -14.79
C GLN A 502 5.71 4.27 -14.11
N LEU A 503 5.72 4.28 -12.79
CA LEU A 503 5.55 5.50 -12.02
C LEU A 503 6.78 6.38 -12.21
N VAL A 504 6.58 7.59 -12.72
CA VAL A 504 7.66 8.56 -12.90
C VAL A 504 8.08 9.08 -11.52
N LYS A 505 9.36 8.85 -11.18
CA LYS A 505 9.98 9.33 -9.95
C LYS A 505 10.95 10.46 -10.27
N ARG A 506 10.89 11.56 -9.52
CA ARG A 506 11.87 12.65 -9.63
C ARG A 506 12.97 12.44 -8.60
N VAL A 507 14.06 11.80 -9.02
CA VAL A 507 15.17 11.42 -8.12
C VAL A 507 16.47 12.08 -8.59
N ASN A 508 17.24 12.59 -7.64
CA ASN A 508 18.61 13.08 -7.84
C ASN A 508 19.60 12.16 -7.12
N ALA A 509 20.83 12.06 -7.63
CA ALA A 509 21.93 11.39 -6.94
C ALA A 509 22.65 12.37 -6.01
N SER A 510 23.06 11.87 -4.85
CA SER A 510 23.90 12.63 -3.90
C SER A 510 25.32 12.90 -4.43
N ASN A 511 25.75 12.17 -5.45
CA ASN A 511 27.08 12.29 -6.06
C ASN A 511 27.00 12.40 -7.58
N VAL A 512 27.93 13.18 -8.14
CA VAL A 512 28.19 13.27 -9.58
C VAL A 512 29.42 12.44 -9.89
N ALA A 513 29.36 11.67 -10.98
CA ALA A 513 30.43 10.76 -11.35
C ALA A 513 31.69 11.56 -11.75
N THR A 514 32.86 11.13 -11.27
CA THR A 514 34.17 11.68 -11.71
C THR A 514 34.74 10.93 -12.92
N CYS A 515 34.15 9.78 -13.23
CA CYS A 515 34.42 8.94 -14.39
C CYS A 515 33.07 8.45 -14.95
N PRO A 516 33.01 7.94 -16.19
CA PRO A 516 31.75 7.43 -16.75
C PRO A 516 31.13 6.37 -15.83
N ALA A 517 29.90 6.57 -15.37
CA ALA A 517 29.23 5.65 -14.44
C ALA A 517 28.75 4.36 -15.13
N LEU A 518 28.63 4.38 -16.46
CA LEU A 518 28.35 3.24 -17.31
C LEU A 518 29.36 3.21 -18.46
N VAL A 519 30.01 2.07 -18.67
CA VAL A 519 30.94 1.84 -19.78
C VAL A 519 30.57 0.56 -20.51
N ALA A 520 30.85 0.52 -21.81
CA ALA A 520 30.68 -0.67 -22.64
C ALA A 520 32.03 -1.11 -23.20
N ARG A 521 32.28 -2.42 -23.19
CA ARG A 521 33.49 -3.03 -23.74
C ARG A 521 33.11 -4.28 -24.54
N PRO A 522 33.84 -4.64 -25.60
CA PRO A 522 33.63 -5.90 -26.29
C PRO A 522 33.78 -7.08 -25.33
N ASP A 523 32.87 -8.04 -25.41
CA ASP A 523 33.04 -9.34 -24.76
C ASP A 523 34.06 -10.15 -25.55
N GLY A 524 35.05 -10.71 -24.87
CA GLY A 524 36.19 -11.36 -25.51
C GLY A 524 37.11 -12.03 -24.51
N ASN A 525 38.17 -12.66 -25.03
CA ASN A 525 39.16 -13.31 -24.17
C ASN A 525 39.77 -12.30 -23.20
N ASP A 526 39.90 -12.68 -21.94
CA ASP A 526 40.41 -11.86 -20.82
C ASP A 526 39.60 -10.59 -20.47
N ALA A 527 38.45 -10.34 -21.10
CA ALA A 527 37.65 -9.12 -20.90
C ALA A 527 37.30 -8.85 -19.43
N LEU A 528 36.98 -9.90 -18.66
CA LEU A 528 36.75 -9.81 -17.21
C LEU A 528 37.97 -9.29 -16.45
N SER A 529 39.15 -9.85 -16.71
CA SER A 529 40.39 -9.47 -16.02
C SER A 529 40.78 -8.02 -16.34
N THR A 530 40.76 -7.64 -17.62
CA THR A 530 41.07 -6.29 -18.09
C THR A 530 40.07 -5.25 -17.54
N THR A 531 38.81 -5.64 -17.35
CA THR A 531 37.79 -4.76 -16.76
C THR A 531 38.01 -4.56 -15.27
N ILE A 532 38.33 -5.62 -14.53
CA ILE A 532 38.65 -5.52 -13.10
C ILE A 532 39.93 -4.68 -12.90
N GLU A 533 40.96 -4.88 -13.71
CA GLU A 533 42.18 -4.07 -13.67
C GLU A 533 41.89 -2.59 -13.94
N ALA A 534 40.99 -2.28 -14.88
CA ALA A 534 40.54 -0.91 -15.11
C ALA A 534 39.80 -0.33 -13.90
N PHE A 535 38.90 -1.06 -13.25
CA PHE A 535 38.26 -0.61 -12.01
C PHE A 535 39.27 -0.34 -10.89
N LEU A 536 40.28 -1.20 -10.74
CA LEU A 536 41.36 -1.04 -9.76
C LEU A 536 42.23 0.20 -10.03
N SER A 537 42.21 0.74 -11.24
CA SER A 537 42.87 2.03 -11.56
C SER A 537 42.05 3.25 -11.10
N LEU A 538 40.73 3.08 -10.89
CA LEU A 538 39.82 4.15 -10.46
C LEU A 538 39.78 4.35 -8.94
N THR A 539 40.30 3.38 -8.18
CA THR A 539 40.35 3.46 -6.71
C THR A 539 41.67 2.92 -6.18
N ALA A 540 42.19 3.54 -5.12
CA ALA A 540 43.37 3.04 -4.40
C ALA A 540 43.00 2.02 -3.30
N GLU A 541 41.74 1.99 -2.87
CA GLU A 541 41.26 1.10 -1.81
C GLU A 541 40.91 -0.30 -2.34
N PRO A 542 40.81 -1.32 -1.46
CA PRO A 542 40.16 -2.58 -1.80
C PRO A 542 38.70 -2.35 -2.20
N CYS A 543 38.23 -3.03 -3.23
CA CYS A 543 36.87 -2.85 -3.75
C CYS A 543 36.13 -4.18 -3.92
N ASN A 544 34.81 -4.11 -3.93
CA ASN A 544 33.94 -5.24 -4.27
C ASN A 544 33.51 -5.13 -5.73
N VAL A 545 33.67 -6.22 -6.48
CA VAL A 545 33.25 -6.31 -7.88
C VAL A 545 32.20 -7.40 -8.01
N LEU A 546 31.04 -7.03 -8.54
CA LEU A 546 29.92 -7.94 -8.75
C LEU A 546 29.75 -8.28 -10.23
N ILE A 547 29.96 -9.54 -10.58
CA ILE A 547 29.72 -10.08 -11.91
C ILE A 547 28.26 -10.55 -11.99
N LEU A 548 27.55 -10.10 -13.00
CA LEU A 548 26.12 -10.27 -13.17
C LEU A 548 25.80 -10.89 -14.52
N ALA A 549 24.89 -11.85 -14.54
CA ALA A 549 24.31 -12.36 -15.77
C ALA A 549 22.83 -12.72 -15.59
N ARG A 550 22.07 -12.76 -16.68
CA ARG A 550 20.65 -13.16 -16.60
C ARG A 550 20.46 -14.60 -16.13
N ASN A 551 21.34 -15.51 -16.57
CA ASN A 551 21.24 -16.94 -16.35
C ASN A 551 22.56 -17.51 -15.83
N HIS A 552 22.48 -18.54 -14.98
CA HIS A 552 23.66 -19.20 -14.39
C HIS A 552 24.68 -19.69 -15.43
N LYS A 553 24.21 -20.11 -16.62
CA LYS A 553 25.08 -20.60 -17.71
C LYS A 553 26.13 -19.58 -18.20
N PHE A 554 25.88 -18.29 -17.96
CA PHE A 554 26.78 -17.19 -18.36
C PHE A 554 27.66 -16.70 -17.20
N LEU A 555 27.47 -17.20 -15.98
CA LEU A 555 28.31 -16.83 -14.86
C LEU A 555 29.65 -17.57 -14.94
N PRO A 556 30.75 -16.92 -14.54
CA PRO A 556 32.06 -17.57 -14.50
C PRO A 556 32.05 -18.74 -13.51
N SER A 557 32.82 -19.78 -13.83
CA SER A 557 33.02 -20.91 -12.91
C SER A 557 33.77 -20.48 -11.66
N SER A 558 33.67 -21.26 -10.58
CA SER A 558 34.40 -21.01 -9.34
C SER A 558 35.93 -20.95 -9.55
N GLU A 559 36.45 -21.70 -10.52
CA GLU A 559 37.88 -21.68 -10.90
C GLU A 559 38.27 -20.34 -11.52
N VAL A 560 37.44 -19.79 -12.40
CA VAL A 560 37.67 -18.46 -13.01
C VAL A 560 37.61 -17.39 -11.93
N ILE A 561 36.64 -17.44 -11.01
CA ILE A 561 36.54 -16.48 -9.90
C ILE A 561 37.79 -16.56 -9.00
N ALA A 562 38.26 -17.77 -8.69
CA ALA A 562 39.48 -17.95 -7.89
C ALA A 562 40.73 -17.41 -8.60
N SER A 563 40.85 -17.62 -9.91
CA SER A 563 41.93 -17.07 -10.74
C SER A 563 41.91 -15.53 -10.75
N LEU A 564 40.74 -14.91 -10.93
CA LEU A 564 40.58 -13.46 -10.86
C LEU A 564 40.96 -12.90 -9.48
N ALA A 565 40.58 -13.59 -8.40
CA ALA A 565 40.94 -13.19 -7.04
C ALA A 565 42.45 -13.28 -6.78
N GLN A 566 43.15 -14.25 -7.38
CA GLN A 566 44.61 -14.34 -7.30
C GLN A 566 45.31 -13.24 -8.10
N ARG A 567 44.82 -12.94 -9.31
CA ARG A 567 45.39 -11.91 -10.18
C ARG A 567 45.14 -10.49 -9.65
N CYS A 568 43.98 -10.27 -9.05
CA CYS A 568 43.51 -8.97 -8.57
C CYS A 568 43.19 -9.03 -7.06
N PRO A 569 44.20 -9.17 -6.18
CA PRO A 569 43.98 -9.42 -4.74
C PRO A 569 43.28 -8.26 -4.01
N ARG A 570 43.25 -7.06 -4.61
CA ARG A 570 42.53 -5.89 -4.09
C ARG A 570 41.02 -5.91 -4.43
N ALA A 571 40.58 -6.78 -5.34
CA ALA A 571 39.19 -6.88 -5.76
C ALA A 571 38.55 -8.14 -5.16
N ARG A 572 37.51 -7.96 -4.34
CA ARG A 572 36.65 -9.05 -3.90
C ARG A 572 35.59 -9.32 -4.96
N VAL A 573 35.80 -10.37 -5.75
CA VAL A 573 34.93 -10.73 -6.87
C VAL A 573 33.83 -11.69 -6.42
N THR A 574 32.58 -11.37 -6.73
CA THR A 574 31.42 -12.25 -6.54
C THR A 574 30.61 -12.34 -7.83
N ALA A 575 29.87 -13.44 -8.02
CA ALA A 575 29.04 -13.64 -9.21
C ALA A 575 27.60 -13.99 -8.80
N LEU A 576 26.61 -13.27 -9.35
CA LEU A 576 25.20 -13.46 -9.07
C LEU A 576 24.37 -13.37 -10.34
N THR A 577 23.20 -14.01 -10.36
CA THR A 577 22.22 -13.72 -11.41
C THR A 577 21.61 -12.34 -11.21
N PHE A 578 21.00 -11.76 -12.24
CA PHE A 578 20.26 -10.49 -12.12
C PHE A 578 19.22 -10.53 -11.00
N HIS A 579 18.48 -11.63 -10.87
CA HIS A 579 17.53 -11.86 -9.78
C HIS A 579 18.21 -11.93 -8.42
N GLY A 580 19.31 -12.69 -8.31
CA GLY A 580 20.07 -12.84 -7.06
C GLY A 580 20.76 -11.56 -6.59
N ALA A 581 20.95 -10.59 -7.49
CA ALA A 581 21.53 -9.30 -7.18
C ALA A 581 20.53 -8.28 -6.59
N LYS A 582 19.22 -8.55 -6.62
CA LYS A 582 18.22 -7.67 -5.99
C LYS A 582 18.55 -7.51 -4.50
N GLY A 583 18.49 -6.26 -4.03
CA GLY A 583 18.90 -5.90 -2.66
C GLY A 583 20.43 -5.90 -2.40
N LYS A 584 21.27 -6.42 -3.29
CA LYS A 584 22.73 -6.37 -3.17
C LYS A 584 23.30 -5.14 -3.88
N GLU A 585 24.52 -4.76 -3.53
CA GLU A 585 25.30 -3.69 -4.15
C GLU A 585 26.80 -3.99 -4.07
N ALA A 586 27.59 -3.35 -4.94
CA ALA A 586 29.04 -3.44 -4.98
C ALA A 586 29.64 -2.11 -5.45
N ASP A 587 30.93 -1.91 -5.26
CA ASP A 587 31.60 -0.69 -5.74
C ASP A 587 31.55 -0.64 -7.27
N PHE A 588 31.80 -1.79 -7.90
CA PHE A 588 31.74 -1.97 -9.34
C PHE A 588 30.88 -3.18 -9.73
N SER A 589 30.27 -3.15 -10.92
CA SER A 589 29.60 -4.32 -11.49
C SER A 589 29.94 -4.56 -12.95
N ILE A 590 29.95 -5.83 -13.35
CA ILE A 590 30.18 -6.27 -14.74
C ILE A 590 28.99 -7.10 -15.17
N LEU A 591 28.33 -6.74 -16.27
CA LEU A 591 27.21 -7.48 -16.84
C LEU A 591 27.68 -8.33 -18.03
N LEU A 592 27.32 -9.61 -18.04
CA LEU A 592 27.72 -10.65 -19.00
C LEU A 592 26.51 -11.33 -19.66
N GLY A 593 26.78 -12.02 -20.77
CA GLY A 593 25.78 -12.85 -21.47
C GLY A 593 24.66 -12.03 -22.08
N LEU A 594 24.98 -10.83 -22.57
CA LEU A 594 24.06 -9.81 -23.07
C LEU A 594 23.67 -10.02 -24.54
N HIS A 595 23.41 -11.28 -24.90
CA HIS A 595 23.05 -11.68 -26.27
C HIS A 595 21.55 -11.47 -26.54
N ASP A 596 21.19 -11.34 -27.82
CA ASP A 596 19.79 -11.44 -28.25
C ASP A 596 19.15 -12.76 -27.77
N GLY A 597 17.92 -12.68 -27.26
CA GLY A 597 17.19 -13.78 -26.63
C GLY A 597 17.68 -14.21 -25.24
N SER A 598 18.78 -13.64 -24.73
CA SER A 598 19.21 -13.81 -23.33
C SER A 598 18.72 -12.68 -22.45
N VAL A 599 18.74 -11.45 -22.94
CA VAL A 599 18.19 -10.26 -22.28
C VAL A 599 17.40 -9.49 -23.34
N PRO A 600 16.06 -9.39 -23.29
CA PRO A 600 15.17 -10.13 -22.40
C PRO A 600 15.22 -11.64 -22.67
N ALA A 601 15.04 -12.43 -21.61
CA ALA A 601 14.81 -13.86 -21.75
C ALA A 601 13.38 -14.12 -22.25
N LYS A 602 13.23 -14.96 -23.29
CA LYS A 602 11.89 -15.34 -23.77
C LYS A 602 11.15 -16.20 -22.74
N ALA A 603 9.94 -15.79 -22.37
CA ALA A 603 9.10 -16.56 -21.45
C ALA A 603 8.60 -17.86 -22.13
N HIS A 604 8.74 -18.98 -21.42
CA HIS A 604 8.29 -20.31 -21.87
C HIS A 604 7.39 -20.98 -20.83
N ASN A 605 6.52 -20.20 -20.17
CA ASN A 605 5.53 -20.76 -19.26
C ASN A 605 4.45 -21.50 -20.06
N ALA A 606 3.93 -22.60 -19.50
CA ALA A 606 2.73 -23.22 -20.04
C ALA A 606 1.52 -22.29 -19.86
N ALA A 607 0.53 -22.37 -20.75
CA ALA A 607 -0.64 -21.48 -20.74
C ALA A 607 -1.39 -21.49 -19.38
N ILE A 608 -1.55 -22.66 -18.76
CA ILE A 608 -2.16 -22.76 -17.42
C ILE A 608 -1.32 -22.10 -16.32
N THR A 609 0.00 -22.22 -16.39
CA THR A 609 0.90 -21.57 -15.43
C THR A 609 0.78 -20.06 -15.55
N GLU A 610 0.72 -19.55 -16.79
CA GLU A 610 0.53 -18.13 -17.06
C GLU A 610 -0.83 -17.61 -16.54
N ALA A 611 -1.91 -18.38 -16.73
CA ALA A 611 -3.25 -18.04 -16.22
C ALA A 611 -3.38 -18.06 -14.69
N LEU A 612 -2.45 -18.74 -14.00
CA LEU A 612 -2.39 -18.79 -12.53
C LEU A 612 -1.63 -17.60 -11.92
N LEU A 613 -0.79 -16.93 -12.70
CA LEU A 613 -0.02 -15.76 -12.26
C LEU A 613 -0.85 -14.48 -12.38
N PRO A 614 -0.47 -13.39 -11.67
CA PRO A 614 -1.06 -12.07 -11.90
C PRO A 614 -0.95 -11.64 -13.36
N GLU A 615 -1.87 -10.82 -13.86
CA GLU A 615 -1.85 -10.41 -15.27
C GLU A 615 -0.53 -9.71 -15.62
N PRO A 616 0.12 -10.05 -16.75
CA PRO A 616 1.30 -9.36 -17.20
C PRO A 616 0.93 -7.94 -17.65
N GLU A 617 1.89 -7.02 -17.57
CA GLU A 617 1.69 -5.68 -18.13
C GLU A 617 1.57 -5.72 -19.65
N PRO A 618 0.84 -4.77 -20.24
CA PRO A 618 0.65 -4.70 -21.70
C PRO A 618 1.93 -4.30 -22.46
N TYR A 619 3.00 -3.91 -21.76
CA TYR A 619 4.26 -3.49 -22.37
C TYR A 619 5.19 -4.70 -22.62
N PRO A 620 5.78 -4.85 -23.82
CA PRO A 620 6.65 -5.98 -24.13
C PRO A 620 7.82 -6.11 -23.16
N ASP A 621 8.05 -7.33 -22.66
CA ASP A 621 9.17 -7.68 -21.78
C ASP A 621 9.30 -6.76 -20.55
N ALA A 622 8.19 -6.21 -20.04
CA ALA A 622 8.19 -5.22 -18.96
C ALA A 622 8.95 -5.67 -17.69
N GLU A 623 8.77 -6.93 -17.29
CA GLU A 623 9.47 -7.50 -16.14
C GLU A 623 10.96 -7.70 -16.40
N GLU A 624 11.35 -8.16 -17.59
CA GLU A 624 12.75 -8.31 -17.97
C GLU A 624 13.45 -6.94 -18.09
N ARG A 625 12.73 -5.88 -18.51
CA ARG A 625 13.23 -4.50 -18.50
C ARG A 625 13.53 -4.03 -17.08
N ARG A 626 12.63 -4.28 -16.12
CA ARG A 626 12.89 -4.01 -14.69
C ARG A 626 14.03 -4.84 -14.12
N LEU A 627 14.13 -6.10 -14.53
CA LEU A 627 15.23 -6.97 -14.13
C LEU A 627 16.58 -6.44 -14.65
N PHE A 628 16.63 -5.94 -15.87
CA PHE A 628 17.82 -5.30 -16.41
C PHE A 628 18.13 -3.98 -15.71
N TYR A 629 17.12 -3.16 -15.39
CA TYR A 629 17.28 -1.99 -14.52
C TYR A 629 17.87 -2.35 -13.15
N VAL A 630 17.41 -3.45 -12.52
CA VAL A 630 18.01 -3.96 -11.29
C VAL A 630 19.49 -4.26 -11.50
N ALA A 631 19.87 -4.96 -12.58
CA ALA A 631 21.26 -5.29 -12.87
C ALA A 631 22.13 -4.04 -13.11
N LEU A 632 21.65 -3.04 -13.86
CA LEU A 632 22.36 -1.79 -14.13
C LEU A 632 22.68 -0.99 -12.85
N THR A 633 21.78 -1.04 -11.86
CA THR A 633 21.80 -0.19 -10.66
C THR A 633 22.47 -0.84 -9.44
N ARG A 634 23.36 -1.82 -9.65
CA ARG A 634 24.07 -2.53 -8.56
C ARG A 634 25.41 -1.89 -8.17
N ALA A 635 26.08 -1.20 -9.10
CA ALA A 635 27.35 -0.54 -8.82
C ALA A 635 27.15 0.79 -8.11
N ARG A 636 28.05 1.14 -7.19
CA ARG A 636 28.12 2.46 -6.55
C ARG A 636 28.97 3.45 -7.33
N LEU A 637 29.96 2.97 -8.09
CA LEU A 637 30.92 3.79 -8.83
C LEU A 637 30.74 3.63 -10.35
N GLN A 638 30.91 2.42 -10.89
CA GLN A 638 30.84 2.19 -12.33
C GLN A 638 30.30 0.79 -12.66
N THR A 639 29.40 0.74 -13.65
CA THR A 639 28.89 -0.48 -14.28
C THR A 639 29.57 -0.67 -15.63
N CYS A 640 30.07 -1.87 -15.91
CA CYS A 640 30.60 -2.24 -17.22
C CYS A 640 29.69 -3.27 -17.90
N LEU A 641 29.29 -3.00 -19.15
CA LEU A 641 28.63 -3.95 -20.03
C LEU A 641 29.68 -4.65 -20.88
N LEU A 642 29.78 -5.98 -20.80
CA LEU A 642 30.53 -6.75 -21.79
C LEU A 642 29.59 -7.11 -22.93
N VAL A 643 29.78 -6.44 -24.06
CA VAL A 643 28.90 -6.45 -25.22
C VAL A 643 29.36 -7.53 -26.20
N PRO A 644 28.55 -8.57 -26.43
CA PRO A 644 28.89 -9.61 -27.40
C PRO A 644 28.75 -9.11 -28.85
N GLU A 645 29.18 -9.93 -29.81
CA GLU A 645 29.05 -9.63 -31.25
C GLU A 645 27.58 -9.51 -31.70
N ASP A 646 26.67 -10.23 -31.04
CA ASP A 646 25.22 -10.24 -31.25
C ASP A 646 24.49 -9.59 -30.04
N PRO A 647 24.58 -8.26 -29.88
CA PRO A 647 24.06 -7.58 -28.70
C PRO A 647 22.53 -7.70 -28.58
N SER A 648 22.08 -7.77 -27.34
CA SER A 648 20.67 -7.66 -26.99
C SER A 648 20.07 -6.29 -27.40
N PRO A 649 18.78 -6.24 -27.79
CA PRO A 649 18.08 -4.97 -28.04
C PRO A 649 18.10 -4.01 -26.84
N PHE A 650 18.09 -4.53 -25.61
CA PHE A 650 18.20 -3.67 -24.41
C PHE A 650 19.58 -3.01 -24.30
N ILE A 651 20.62 -3.64 -24.81
CA ILE A 651 21.96 -3.05 -24.87
C ILE A 651 21.99 -1.94 -25.91
N GLU A 652 21.43 -2.16 -27.09
CA GLU A 652 21.34 -1.12 -28.13
C GLU A 652 20.60 0.13 -27.61
N GLU A 653 19.46 -0.07 -26.93
CA GLU A 653 18.73 1.01 -26.27
C GLU A 653 19.59 1.75 -25.24
N VAL A 654 20.27 1.04 -24.34
CA VAL A 654 21.10 1.67 -23.30
C VAL A 654 22.32 2.37 -23.89
N LEU A 655 22.98 1.80 -24.90
CA LEU A 655 24.12 2.43 -25.57
C LEU A 655 23.71 3.72 -26.27
N ALA A 656 22.50 3.80 -26.84
CA ALA A 656 21.98 5.03 -27.42
C ALA A 656 21.76 6.16 -26.39
N LEU A 657 21.63 5.82 -25.11
CA LEU A 657 21.50 6.77 -24.00
C LEU A 657 22.85 7.23 -23.44
N ILE A 658 23.93 6.52 -23.73
CA ILE A 658 25.29 6.97 -23.39
C ILE A 658 25.64 8.09 -24.36
N LYS A 659 25.34 9.33 -23.98
CA LYS A 659 25.80 10.52 -24.72
C LYS A 659 27.31 10.64 -24.57
N ASP A 660 28.00 10.93 -25.69
CA ASP A 660 29.44 11.21 -25.76
C ASP A 660 29.88 12.35 -24.81
#